data_AF-A0A976MEL2-F1
#
_entry.id   AF-A0A976MEL2-F1
#
_cell.length_a   1.000
_cell.length_b   1.000
_cell.length_c   1.000
_cell.angle_alpha   90.00
_cell.angle_beta   90.00
_cell.angle_gamma   90.00
#
_symmetry.space_group_name_H-M   'P 1'
#
loop_
_entity.id
_entity.type
_entity.pdbx_description
1 polymer ?
#
loop_
_entity_poly.entity_id
_entity_poly.type
_entity_poly.pdbx_seq_one_letter_code
_entity_poly.pdbx_strand_id
1 'polypeptide(L)'
;MSDFKEWQGLSVYSGNVISHSPPKDTLTHFNLEVLRKILNRTTDNDDFDLNSVVANYSVRYALNYILSNFTLRFDRHLTSFIRSNDTSFFNVKNEIRLQRMFNSEFLLMYLNPNVYRDFGNSNQPSYYHLFLSLLSSVNLVIMESSEINLAELKASCDNIDSCLFSRVSNGYIKDILMYYKRIGALDLSEDYVFGFEGVKRVSLLDKTKLTNLGVTTSDIGFSFSPSGFLMPYHLGVLSYLCENNAINCTVPIAGASSGSLSICASVVLNGFINCMNVIEGSSQMLRSMHIGNLDRTSAKESNSEDHEVPETLDDIVRTTLSEILGEGCYQFINERIGSLTIGYSVIRQLRFKPVSNSHFLSVSDLINCLRASSYIPIISSKDFVYYKGEACYDGQLSLNKSFGCPETNSKRVVRINPYNFTSSSITKQTLLNEFITPHLTNCDQFLAYYLRLKSIIYQLYIRRLTLESLNMASEFKNELIHSINLYNHIGKQSRPKLKIDHSKVTSYVQTREYAKLSALWNSRSMMDLFVLVSNYENTVDVDKYNVRKYEVTENMDIIKTLGSSKFLKKPIHTSPVTLLTYLYLQLSQFLGCSVTEYLKDDPSSFLSQYSNICGPYQIDNAAHMVHTLVNLLTLLVPPLVLTYNYSTCTGLICNTVPKNQQFSISLSSSDEYQLRFFYDLGKTDGFRWIIQEYIKFENYLYLRVLQLMKYNNSHNYSHKLQNPDCNNNSHSDEPLHNKQRKMLTNNLNLVVKDNLDEQLTSDSVYYRYFSELNNAVRNVIMENSIDSHFSHILSHSHFWNYNKHYRL
;
A
#
# COMPACT_ATOMS: atom_id res chain seq x y z
N MET A 1 -12.82 -36.76 0.63
CA MET A 1 -12.81 -35.80 1.76
C MET A 1 -11.69 -36.14 2.76
N SER A 2 -10.51 -36.55 2.27
CA SER A 2 -9.26 -36.56 3.07
C SER A 2 -8.76 -35.13 3.19
N ASP A 3 -8.47 -34.73 4.43
CA ASP A 3 -8.49 -33.38 4.96
C ASP A 3 -7.57 -32.37 4.23
N PHE A 4 -8.15 -31.27 3.74
CA PHE A 4 -7.38 -30.05 3.43
C PHE A 4 -6.63 -29.53 4.69
N LYS A 5 -7.06 -29.93 5.89
CA LYS A 5 -6.34 -29.71 7.17
C LYS A 5 -4.98 -30.42 7.27
N GLU A 6 -4.78 -31.55 6.59
CA GLU A 6 -3.54 -32.35 6.73
C GLU A 6 -2.40 -31.84 5.83
N TRP A 7 -2.67 -30.98 4.85
CA TRP A 7 -1.72 -30.80 3.75
C TRP A 7 -0.45 -30.00 4.08
N GLN A 8 -0.37 -29.27 5.20
CA GLN A 8 0.86 -28.57 5.64
C GLN A 8 0.96 -28.28 7.16
N GLY A 9 0.03 -28.77 8.00
CA GLY A 9 -0.10 -28.26 9.38
C GLY A 9 -0.68 -26.83 9.45
N LEU A 10 -1.34 -26.38 8.38
CA LEU A 10 -2.08 -25.12 8.33
C LEU A 10 -3.40 -25.28 9.08
N SER A 11 -3.66 -24.41 10.07
CA SER A 11 -4.97 -24.32 10.71
C SER A 11 -5.67 -23.06 10.22
N VAL A 12 -6.80 -23.23 9.52
CA VAL A 12 -7.70 -22.13 9.12
C VAL A 12 -8.90 -22.13 10.04
N TYR A 13 -9.33 -20.93 10.42
CA TYR A 13 -10.44 -20.67 11.32
C TYR A 13 -11.73 -21.28 10.76
N SER A 14 -12.32 -22.19 11.54
CA SER A 14 -13.53 -22.94 11.19
C SER A 14 -14.77 -22.51 11.97
N GLY A 15 -14.68 -21.47 12.81
CA GLY A 15 -15.84 -20.96 13.54
C GLY A 15 -16.74 -20.09 12.66
N ASN A 16 -17.94 -19.79 13.15
CA ASN A 16 -18.84 -18.85 12.49
C ASN A 16 -18.28 -17.44 12.58
N VAL A 17 -18.23 -16.74 11.45
CA VAL A 17 -17.79 -15.35 11.37
C VAL A 17 -18.97 -14.44 11.69
N ILE A 18 -18.79 -13.52 12.63
CA ILE A 18 -19.82 -12.56 13.03
C ILE A 18 -19.74 -11.35 12.10
N SER A 19 -20.86 -11.01 11.46
CA SER A 19 -20.98 -9.75 10.73
C SER A 19 -20.92 -8.58 11.70
N HIS A 20 -20.01 -7.64 11.44
CA HIS A 20 -19.81 -6.48 12.32
C HIS A 20 -20.74 -5.36 11.91
N SER A 21 -21.79 -5.13 12.71
CA SER A 21 -22.59 -3.91 12.62
C SER A 21 -21.78 -2.71 13.12
N PRO A 22 -22.03 -1.50 12.58
CA PRO A 22 -21.45 -0.28 13.12
C PRO A 22 -21.73 -0.15 14.62
N PRO A 23 -20.75 0.32 15.44
CA PRO A 23 -20.95 0.52 16.87
C PRO A 23 -22.19 1.38 17.19
N LYS A 24 -22.92 1.09 18.27
CA LYS A 24 -24.15 1.83 18.61
C LYS A 24 -23.91 3.32 18.88
N ASP A 25 -22.74 3.67 19.37
CA ASP A 25 -22.28 5.03 19.62
C ASP A 25 -21.87 5.78 18.35
N THR A 26 -21.88 5.16 17.16
CA THR A 26 -21.56 5.81 15.88
C THR A 26 -22.36 7.10 15.67
N LEU A 27 -23.66 7.11 16.03
CA LEU A 27 -24.51 8.30 15.87
C LEU A 27 -24.04 9.50 16.69
N THR A 28 -23.37 9.28 17.82
CA THR A 28 -22.88 10.36 18.71
C THR A 28 -21.70 11.14 18.10
N HIS A 29 -21.07 10.58 17.07
CA HIS A 29 -20.00 11.22 16.32
C HIS A 29 -20.51 12.04 15.13
N PHE A 30 -21.79 11.94 14.76
CA PHE A 30 -22.37 12.78 13.71
C PHE A 30 -22.81 14.14 14.26
N ASN A 31 -22.64 15.18 13.44
CA ASN A 31 -23.31 16.45 13.65
C ASN A 31 -24.79 16.29 13.28
N LEU A 32 -25.61 16.01 14.29
CA LEU A 32 -27.03 15.71 14.11
C LEU A 32 -27.81 16.85 13.46
N GLU A 33 -27.44 18.11 13.69
CA GLU A 33 -28.11 19.27 13.08
C GLU A 33 -27.89 19.29 11.56
N VAL A 34 -26.65 19.09 11.12
CA VAL A 34 -26.31 19.03 9.69
C VAL A 34 -26.91 17.78 9.06
N LEU A 35 -26.86 16.65 9.78
CA LEU A 35 -27.44 15.39 9.34
C LEU A 35 -28.96 15.50 9.09
N ARG A 36 -29.71 16.18 9.97
CA ARG A 36 -31.16 16.44 9.78
C ARG A 36 -31.42 17.22 8.48
N LYS A 37 -30.62 18.26 8.22
CA LYS A 37 -30.75 19.10 7.01
C LYS A 37 -30.50 18.29 5.74
N ILE A 38 -29.48 17.44 5.71
CA ILE A 38 -29.17 16.60 4.53
C ILE A 38 -30.24 15.54 4.30
N LEU A 39 -30.78 14.97 5.38
CA LEU A 39 -31.81 13.93 5.30
C LEU A 39 -33.24 14.50 5.16
N ASN A 40 -33.39 15.82 4.95
CA ASN A 40 -34.67 16.52 4.83
C ASN A 40 -35.65 16.23 6.00
N ARG A 41 -35.14 16.05 7.21
CA ARG A 41 -35.95 15.82 8.42
C ARG A 41 -36.26 17.14 9.11
N THR A 42 -37.55 17.38 9.41
CA THR A 42 -38.06 18.70 9.82
C THR A 42 -38.31 18.85 11.32
N THR A 43 -38.23 17.76 12.11
CA THR A 43 -38.56 17.75 13.54
C THR A 43 -37.40 17.29 14.43
N ASP A 44 -37.20 17.95 15.57
CA ASP A 44 -36.18 17.57 16.57
C ASP A 44 -36.46 16.20 17.24
N ASN A 45 -37.70 15.71 17.16
CA ASN A 45 -38.16 14.41 17.65
C ASN A 45 -37.96 13.25 16.67
N ASP A 46 -37.36 13.48 15.49
CA ASP A 46 -37.04 12.38 14.57
C ASP A 46 -35.83 11.61 15.10
N ASP A 47 -36.08 10.50 15.80
CA ASP A 47 -35.04 9.58 16.20
C ASP A 47 -34.29 9.07 14.95
N PHE A 48 -32.96 9.17 15.00
CA PHE A 48 -32.10 8.60 13.98
C PHE A 48 -31.93 7.10 14.25
N ASP A 49 -32.53 6.27 13.40
CA ASP A 49 -32.17 4.85 13.35
C ASP A 49 -30.82 4.69 12.64
N LEU A 50 -29.84 4.08 13.31
CA LEU A 50 -28.50 3.84 12.78
C LEU A 50 -28.56 3.08 11.44
N ASN A 51 -29.49 2.14 11.28
CA ASN A 51 -29.61 1.39 10.02
C ASN A 51 -30.01 2.32 8.87
N SER A 52 -30.94 3.26 9.11
CA SER A 52 -31.35 4.26 8.11
C SER A 52 -30.20 5.19 7.69
N VAL A 53 -29.33 5.56 8.63
CA VAL A 53 -28.15 6.40 8.36
C VAL A 53 -27.09 5.61 7.58
N VAL A 54 -26.83 4.36 7.98
CA VAL A 54 -25.85 3.47 7.33
C VAL A 54 -26.27 3.12 5.90
N ALA A 55 -27.57 3.00 5.65
CA ALA A 55 -28.11 2.76 4.31
C ALA A 55 -27.98 3.98 3.38
N ASN A 56 -27.86 5.20 3.91
CA ASN A 56 -27.85 6.40 3.10
C ASN A 56 -26.48 6.69 2.49
N TYR A 57 -26.43 6.80 1.17
CA TYR A 57 -25.18 7.00 0.43
C TYR A 57 -24.51 8.36 0.69
N SER A 58 -25.30 9.41 0.95
CA SER A 58 -24.80 10.79 1.10
C SER A 58 -23.91 10.98 2.33
N VAL A 59 -24.05 10.11 3.33
CA VAL A 59 -23.29 10.14 4.58
C VAL A 59 -22.21 9.07 4.63
N ARG A 60 -22.05 8.27 3.58
CA ARG A 60 -21.18 7.08 3.58
C ARG A 60 -19.70 7.42 3.77
N TYR A 61 -19.22 8.52 3.19
CA TYR A 61 -17.84 8.98 3.43
C TYR A 61 -17.62 9.42 4.88
N ALA A 62 -18.59 10.15 5.47
CA ALA A 62 -18.53 10.53 6.89
C ALA A 62 -18.59 9.30 7.81
N LEU A 63 -19.43 8.32 7.49
CA LEU A 63 -19.48 7.04 8.19
C LEU A 63 -18.14 6.30 8.11
N ASN A 64 -17.54 6.19 6.92
CA ASN A 64 -16.23 5.56 6.74
C ASN A 64 -15.15 6.23 7.60
N TYR A 65 -15.21 7.55 7.73
CA TYR A 65 -14.30 8.31 8.57
C TYR A 65 -14.47 7.99 10.05
N ILE A 66 -15.71 7.99 10.55
CA ILE A 66 -16.03 7.62 11.94
C ILE A 66 -15.59 6.19 12.24
N LEU A 67 -15.92 5.25 11.36
CA LEU A 67 -15.54 3.84 11.51
C LEU A 67 -14.01 3.64 11.50
N SER A 68 -13.27 4.43 10.72
CA SER A 68 -11.80 4.42 10.76
C SER A 68 -11.25 4.87 12.12
N ASN A 69 -11.92 5.80 12.82
CA ASN A 69 -11.55 6.17 14.19
C ASN A 69 -11.75 5.00 15.17
N PHE A 70 -12.84 4.24 15.03
CA PHE A 70 -13.06 3.04 15.84
C PHE A 70 -11.99 1.96 15.61
N THR A 71 -11.57 1.73 14.37
CA THR A 71 -10.45 0.81 14.10
C THR A 71 -9.17 1.28 14.77
N LEU A 72 -8.89 2.58 14.79
CA LEU A 72 -7.71 3.12 15.50
C LEU A 72 -7.75 2.91 17.01
N ARG A 73 -8.93 2.96 17.65
CA ARG A 73 -9.08 2.59 19.07
C ARG A 73 -8.62 1.16 19.31
N PHE A 74 -9.07 0.24 18.45
CA PHE A 74 -8.66 -1.15 18.52
C PHE A 74 -7.14 -1.31 18.33
N ASP A 75 -6.55 -0.65 17.32
CA ASP A 75 -5.11 -0.71 17.07
C ASP A 75 -4.27 -0.25 18.27
N ARG A 76 -4.76 0.73 19.04
CA ARG A 76 -4.10 1.16 20.30
C ARG A 76 -4.14 0.07 21.37
N HIS A 77 -5.29 -0.57 21.57
CA HIS A 77 -5.42 -1.66 22.52
C HIS A 77 -4.56 -2.87 22.12
N LEU A 78 -4.57 -3.21 20.83
CA LEU A 78 -3.74 -4.27 20.26
C LEU A 78 -2.23 -3.98 20.45
N THR A 79 -1.81 -2.74 20.19
CA THR A 79 -0.43 -2.32 20.46
C THR A 79 -0.07 -2.49 21.93
N SER A 80 -0.95 -2.03 22.84
CA SER A 80 -0.72 -2.14 24.28
C SER A 80 -0.53 -3.61 24.68
N PHE A 81 -1.41 -4.49 24.21
CA PHE A 81 -1.32 -5.93 24.41
C PHE A 81 0.03 -6.50 23.94
N ILE A 82 0.49 -6.12 22.74
CA ILE A 82 1.75 -6.63 22.17
C ILE A 82 2.97 -6.20 23.00
N ARG A 83 2.94 -5.00 23.60
CA ARG A 83 4.04 -4.48 24.43
C ARG A 83 4.08 -5.07 25.83
N SER A 84 2.93 -5.13 26.50
CA SER A 84 2.86 -5.46 27.93
C SER A 84 2.46 -6.91 28.22
N ASN A 85 2.05 -7.68 27.19
CA ASN A 85 1.34 -8.96 27.35
C ASN A 85 0.10 -8.82 28.27
N ASP A 86 -0.48 -7.63 28.40
CA ASP A 86 -1.66 -7.40 29.24
C ASP A 86 -2.91 -7.95 28.55
N THR A 87 -3.41 -9.08 29.07
CA THR A 87 -4.56 -9.82 28.53
C THR A 87 -5.91 -9.25 28.98
N SER A 88 -5.95 -8.14 29.74
CA SER A 88 -7.21 -7.61 30.31
C SER A 88 -8.26 -7.25 29.25
N PHE A 89 -7.83 -6.87 28.04
CA PHE A 89 -8.70 -6.53 26.92
C PHE A 89 -9.04 -7.70 25.97
N PHE A 90 -8.21 -8.76 25.97
CA PHE A 90 -8.33 -9.89 25.06
C PHE A 90 -8.41 -11.19 25.86
N ASN A 91 -9.61 -11.76 25.96
CA ASN A 91 -9.78 -13.06 26.57
C ASN A 91 -9.29 -14.15 25.59
N VAL A 92 -8.11 -14.72 25.87
CA VAL A 92 -7.60 -16.05 25.43
C VAL A 92 -6.49 -16.05 24.36
N LYS A 93 -5.49 -16.93 24.60
CA LYS A 93 -4.34 -17.33 23.75
C LYS A 93 -4.65 -17.77 22.31
N ASN A 94 -5.92 -17.90 21.91
CA ASN A 94 -6.35 -18.42 20.60
C ASN A 94 -6.90 -17.33 19.66
N GLU A 95 -7.02 -16.09 20.14
CA GLU A 95 -7.64 -14.99 19.39
C GLU A 95 -6.63 -14.15 18.61
N ILE A 96 -5.42 -14.03 19.14
CA ILE A 96 -4.31 -13.27 18.54
C ILE A 96 -3.05 -14.14 18.60
N ARG A 97 -2.33 -14.24 17.48
CA ARG A 97 -0.98 -14.83 17.46
C ARG A 97 -0.02 -13.88 16.77
N LEU A 98 1.17 -13.75 17.32
CA LEU A 98 2.22 -12.89 16.79
C LEU A 98 3.50 -13.71 16.57
N GLN A 99 4.10 -13.55 15.39
CA GLN A 99 5.35 -14.21 15.06
C GLN A 99 6.28 -13.31 14.25
N ARG A 100 7.58 -13.37 14.57
CA ARG A 100 8.62 -12.72 13.77
C ARG A 100 8.89 -13.52 12.49
N MET A 101 8.81 -12.84 11.36
CA MET A 101 9.11 -13.42 10.05
C MET A 101 10.61 -13.41 9.78
N PHE A 102 11.13 -14.50 9.22
CA PHE A 102 12.51 -14.61 8.72
C PHE A 102 13.61 -14.20 9.72
N ASN A 103 13.37 -14.32 11.04
CA ASN A 103 14.23 -13.84 12.12
C ASN A 103 14.49 -12.32 12.07
N SER A 104 13.47 -11.55 11.70
CA SER A 104 13.51 -10.09 11.55
C SER A 104 12.48 -9.38 12.44
N GLU A 105 12.46 -8.04 12.45
CA GLU A 105 11.44 -7.22 13.11
C GLU A 105 10.09 -7.22 12.36
N PHE A 106 10.00 -7.87 11.19
CA PHE A 106 8.72 -8.02 10.49
C PHE A 106 7.83 -9.02 11.21
N LEU A 107 6.56 -8.66 11.36
CA LEU A 107 5.58 -9.38 12.15
C LEU A 107 4.53 -10.01 11.25
N LEU A 108 4.32 -11.30 11.43
CA LEU A 108 3.14 -12.01 10.98
C LEU A 108 2.17 -12.09 12.15
N MET A 109 0.99 -11.53 11.97
CA MET A 109 -0.04 -11.49 12.98
C MET A 109 -1.27 -12.24 12.49
N TYR A 110 -1.81 -13.13 13.31
CA TYR A 110 -3.14 -13.69 13.12
C TYR A 110 -4.10 -12.94 14.05
N LEU A 111 -5.17 -12.40 13.48
CA LEU A 111 -6.27 -11.76 14.20
C LEU A 111 -7.57 -12.48 13.86
N ASN A 112 -8.16 -13.14 14.85
CA ASN A 112 -9.46 -13.79 14.71
C ASN A 112 -10.50 -12.79 14.17
N PRO A 113 -11.30 -13.16 13.14
CA PRO A 113 -12.20 -12.24 12.47
C PRO A 113 -13.36 -11.79 13.36
N ASN A 114 -13.65 -12.50 14.45
CA ASN A 114 -14.69 -12.13 15.41
C ASN A 114 -14.19 -11.13 16.47
N VAL A 115 -12.88 -11.01 16.64
CA VAL A 115 -12.24 -10.13 17.63
C VAL A 115 -11.83 -8.82 16.97
N TYR A 116 -11.25 -8.91 15.78
CA TYR A 116 -10.82 -7.74 15.02
C TYR A 116 -11.99 -7.13 14.24
N ARG A 117 -12.35 -5.90 14.62
CA ARG A 117 -13.36 -5.09 13.92
C ARG A 117 -12.68 -4.15 12.93
N ASP A 118 -12.41 -4.67 11.73
CA ASP A 118 -11.94 -3.86 10.62
C ASP A 118 -13.12 -3.24 9.86
N PHE A 119 -13.10 -1.93 9.73
CA PHE A 119 -14.05 -1.19 8.88
C PHE A 119 -13.36 -0.59 7.64
N GLY A 120 -12.14 -1.03 7.34
CA GLY A 120 -11.39 -0.64 6.15
C GLY A 120 -12.14 -1.00 4.86
N ASN A 121 -12.05 -0.09 3.89
CA ASN A 121 -12.60 -0.25 2.55
C ASN A 121 -11.77 0.54 1.52
N SER A 122 -12.15 0.47 0.25
CA SER A 122 -11.40 1.11 -0.84
C SER A 122 -11.60 2.63 -0.95
N ASN A 123 -12.27 3.27 0.02
CA ASN A 123 -12.64 4.70 -0.02
C ASN A 123 -11.86 5.57 0.96
N GLN A 124 -10.84 5.02 1.64
CA GLN A 124 -9.95 5.81 2.50
C GLN A 124 -9.27 6.93 1.69
N PRO A 125 -8.98 8.10 2.29
CA PRO A 125 -8.27 9.18 1.61
C PRO A 125 -6.82 8.78 1.30
N SER A 126 -6.26 9.32 0.21
CA SER A 126 -4.83 9.22 -0.10
C SER A 126 -4.04 10.18 0.78
N TYR A 127 -3.07 9.65 1.55
CA TYR A 127 -2.19 10.49 2.37
C TYR A 127 -1.26 11.38 1.52
N TYR A 128 -0.83 10.88 0.36
CA TYR A 128 -0.07 11.68 -0.61
C TYR A 128 -0.88 12.89 -1.10
N HIS A 129 -2.13 12.69 -1.51
CA HIS A 129 -2.97 13.79 -1.97
C HIS A 129 -3.47 14.71 -0.84
N LEU A 130 -3.53 14.24 0.41
CA LEU A 130 -3.75 15.10 1.57
C LEU A 130 -2.60 16.11 1.72
N PHE A 131 -1.36 15.64 1.67
CA PHE A 131 -0.20 16.52 1.75
C PHE A 131 -0.09 17.45 0.53
N LEU A 132 -0.35 16.94 -0.68
CA LEU A 132 -0.41 17.81 -1.87
C LEU A 132 -1.48 18.88 -1.77
N SER A 133 -2.64 18.57 -1.19
CA SER A 133 -3.69 19.57 -0.94
C SER A 133 -3.21 20.66 0.01
N LEU A 134 -2.52 20.30 1.10
CA LEU A 134 -1.93 21.27 2.02
C LEU A 134 -0.89 22.15 1.33
N LEU A 135 0.05 21.55 0.60
CA LEU A 135 1.10 22.26 -0.14
C LEU A 135 0.51 23.22 -1.20
N SER A 136 -0.51 22.76 -1.92
CA SER A 136 -1.24 23.56 -2.91
C SER A 136 -1.91 24.78 -2.27
N SER A 137 -2.63 24.58 -1.15
CA SER A 137 -3.26 25.68 -0.42
C SER A 137 -2.24 26.66 0.19
N VAL A 138 -1.08 26.18 0.65
CA VAL A 138 0.02 27.06 1.10
C VAL A 138 0.53 27.91 -0.06
N ASN A 139 0.75 27.33 -1.23
CA ASN A 139 1.17 28.06 -2.42
C ASN A 139 0.17 29.14 -2.81
N LEU A 140 -1.14 28.85 -2.75
CA LEU A 140 -2.19 29.84 -3.03
C LEU A 140 -2.12 31.04 -2.07
N VAL A 141 -1.95 30.80 -0.76
CA VAL A 141 -1.86 31.89 0.23
C VAL A 141 -0.57 32.71 0.08
N ILE A 142 0.55 32.06 -0.25
CA ILE A 142 1.82 32.75 -0.51
C ILE A 142 1.71 33.64 -1.76
N MET A 143 1.02 33.17 -2.80
CA MET A 143 0.80 33.94 -4.03
C MET A 143 -0.19 35.09 -3.81
N GLU A 144 -1.26 34.86 -3.05
CA GLU A 144 -2.29 35.83 -2.75
C GLU A 144 -2.95 35.54 -1.39
N SER A 145 -2.78 36.43 -0.43
CA SER A 145 -3.34 36.29 0.92
C SER A 145 -4.80 36.77 1.00
N SER A 146 -5.68 36.16 0.21
CA SER A 146 -7.13 36.43 0.21
C SER A 146 -7.85 35.59 1.28
N GLU A 147 -9.02 36.04 1.74
CA GLU A 147 -9.86 35.28 2.68
C GLU A 147 -10.26 33.90 2.13
N ILE A 148 -10.46 33.80 0.81
CA ILE A 148 -10.79 32.55 0.12
C ILE A 148 -9.62 31.56 0.23
N ASN A 149 -8.40 31.99 -0.10
CA ASN A 149 -7.22 31.13 -0.04
C ASN A 149 -6.91 30.70 1.40
N LEU A 150 -7.17 31.57 2.36
CA LEU A 150 -7.04 31.26 3.79
C LEU A 150 -8.07 30.22 4.26
N ALA A 151 -9.32 30.32 3.79
CA ALA A 151 -10.35 29.31 4.06
C ALA A 151 -9.98 27.95 3.45
N GLU A 152 -9.41 27.94 2.23
CA GLU A 152 -8.91 26.70 1.60
C GLU A 152 -7.75 26.08 2.38
N LEU A 153 -6.79 26.91 2.83
CA LEU A 153 -5.69 26.45 3.66
C LEU A 153 -6.21 25.88 4.98
N LYS A 154 -7.19 26.54 5.61
CA LYS A 154 -7.81 26.05 6.85
C LYS A 154 -8.50 24.71 6.63
N ALA A 155 -9.24 24.55 5.53
CA ALA A 155 -9.87 23.30 5.16
C ALA A 155 -8.82 22.18 4.93
N SER A 156 -7.70 22.48 4.27
CA SER A 156 -6.60 21.51 4.09
C SER A 156 -5.95 21.11 5.42
N CYS A 157 -5.72 22.05 6.34
CA CYS A 157 -5.23 21.76 7.70
C CYS A 157 -6.21 20.85 8.47
N ASP A 158 -7.49 21.19 8.42
CA ASP A 158 -8.53 20.43 9.08
C ASP A 158 -8.64 19.00 8.51
N ASN A 159 -8.58 18.85 7.19
CA ASN A 159 -8.63 17.55 6.52
C ASN A 159 -7.44 16.67 6.92
N ILE A 160 -6.20 17.22 6.88
CA ILE A 160 -5.00 16.43 7.20
C ILE A 160 -4.99 16.02 8.68
N ASP A 161 -5.32 16.94 9.59
CA ASP A 161 -5.34 16.64 11.03
C ASP A 161 -6.44 15.65 11.38
N SER A 162 -7.61 15.77 10.75
CA SER A 162 -8.75 14.86 10.93
C SER A 162 -8.42 13.45 10.42
N CYS A 163 -7.89 13.32 9.20
CA CYS A 163 -7.59 12.00 8.60
C CYS A 163 -6.39 11.30 9.24
N LEU A 164 -5.43 12.05 9.78
CA LEU A 164 -4.31 11.49 10.55
C LEU A 164 -4.63 11.33 12.04
N PHE A 165 -5.76 11.87 12.50
CA PHE A 165 -6.15 11.92 13.92
C PHE A 165 -5.10 12.59 14.81
N SER A 166 -4.34 13.54 14.26
CA SER A 166 -3.18 14.16 14.90
C SER A 166 -3.02 15.60 14.45
N ARG A 167 -2.62 16.51 15.34
CA ARG A 167 -2.41 17.95 15.03
C ARG A 167 -1.04 18.20 14.40
N VAL A 168 -0.86 17.79 13.15
CA VAL A 168 0.43 17.85 12.45
C VAL A 168 0.53 18.97 11.41
N SER A 169 -0.60 19.53 10.98
CA SER A 169 -0.71 20.52 9.90
C SER A 169 0.25 21.70 10.07
N ASN A 170 0.33 22.31 11.25
CA ASN A 170 1.23 23.42 11.54
C ASN A 170 2.71 23.05 11.38
N GLY A 171 3.09 21.84 11.82
CA GLY A 171 4.45 21.32 11.64
C GLY A 171 4.79 21.14 10.15
N TYR A 172 3.84 20.62 9.37
CA TYR A 172 4.02 20.46 7.94
C TYR A 172 4.11 21.80 7.20
N ILE A 173 3.29 22.80 7.58
CA ILE A 173 3.41 24.17 7.04
C ILE A 173 4.79 24.73 7.33
N LYS A 174 5.30 24.57 8.55
CA LYS A 174 6.66 24.99 8.91
C LYS A 174 7.70 24.37 7.97
N ASP A 175 7.63 23.07 7.73
CA ASP A 175 8.58 22.37 6.86
C ASP A 175 8.52 22.86 5.42
N ILE A 176 7.31 23.12 4.89
CA ILE A 176 7.08 23.68 3.55
C ILE A 176 7.74 25.05 3.42
N LEU A 177 7.54 25.93 4.40
CA LEU A 177 8.09 27.28 4.37
C LEU A 177 9.61 27.28 4.52
N MET A 178 10.15 26.40 5.38
CA MET A 178 11.60 26.22 5.51
C MET A 178 12.22 25.67 4.22
N TYR A 179 11.53 24.75 3.54
CA TYR A 179 11.91 24.28 2.21
C TYR A 179 11.98 25.43 1.20
N TYR A 180 10.92 26.24 1.11
CA TYR A 180 10.87 27.37 0.19
C TYR A 180 11.87 28.49 0.52
N LYS A 181 12.12 28.75 1.82
CA LYS A 181 13.19 29.66 2.25
C LYS A 181 14.55 29.17 1.77
N ARG A 182 14.83 27.86 1.95
CA ARG A 182 16.11 27.25 1.56
C ARG A 182 16.40 27.36 0.07
N ILE A 183 15.41 27.14 -0.79
CA ILE A 183 15.60 27.29 -2.25
C ILE A 183 15.52 28.75 -2.73
N GLY A 184 15.31 29.70 -1.81
CA GLY A 184 15.19 31.12 -2.10
C GLY A 184 13.94 31.46 -2.91
N ALA A 185 12.82 30.77 -2.63
CA ALA A 185 11.50 31.09 -3.19
C ALA A 185 10.79 32.16 -2.34
N LEU A 186 11.05 32.20 -1.03
CA LEU A 186 10.47 33.16 -0.08
C LEU A 186 11.50 33.62 0.94
N ASP A 187 11.17 34.68 1.66
CA ASP A 187 11.85 35.09 2.90
C ASP A 187 10.88 35.06 4.09
N LEU A 188 11.43 34.83 5.28
CA LEU A 188 10.70 34.78 6.55
C LEU A 188 11.24 35.89 7.46
N SER A 189 10.35 36.75 7.97
CA SER A 189 10.67 37.80 8.94
C SER A 189 11.35 37.24 10.20
N GLU A 190 12.15 38.03 10.89
CA GLU A 190 12.82 37.61 12.14
C GLU A 190 11.83 37.19 13.24
N ASP A 191 10.65 37.84 13.31
CA ASP A 191 9.58 37.54 14.27
C ASP A 191 8.52 36.53 13.74
N TYR A 192 8.91 35.68 12.77
CA TYR A 192 7.95 34.78 12.13
C TYR A 192 7.43 33.69 13.09
N VAL A 193 6.10 33.65 13.28
CA VAL A 193 5.43 32.60 14.03
C VAL A 193 5.03 31.47 13.08
N PHE A 194 5.53 30.26 13.34
CA PHE A 194 5.19 29.09 12.53
C PHE A 194 3.73 28.64 12.71
N GLY A 195 3.10 28.23 11.62
CA GLY A 195 1.74 27.69 11.58
C GLY A 195 0.85 28.43 10.58
N PHE A 196 -0.45 28.10 10.61
CA PHE A 196 -1.48 28.65 9.72
C PHE A 196 -1.46 30.18 9.61
N GLU A 197 -1.44 30.89 10.75
CA GLU A 197 -1.45 32.36 10.77
C GLU A 197 -0.15 33.00 10.25
N GLY A 198 0.96 32.27 10.36
CA GLY A 198 2.26 32.73 9.89
C GLY A 198 2.27 32.96 8.38
N VAL A 199 1.60 32.09 7.60
CA VAL A 199 1.71 32.06 6.13
C VAL A 199 1.36 33.42 5.50
N LYS A 200 0.48 34.19 6.14
CA LYS A 200 0.07 35.56 5.73
C LYS A 200 1.22 36.57 5.70
N ARG A 201 2.27 36.35 6.49
CA ARG A 201 3.39 37.29 6.69
C ARG A 201 4.64 36.92 5.89
N VAL A 202 4.52 35.94 5.00
CA VAL A 202 5.62 35.46 4.15
C VAL A 202 5.78 36.40 2.96
N SER A 203 7.01 36.81 2.66
CA SER A 203 7.34 37.55 1.45
C SER A 203 7.80 36.61 0.35
N LEU A 204 7.04 36.51 -0.74
CA LEU A 204 7.40 35.75 -1.92
C LEU A 204 8.52 36.47 -2.71
N LEU A 205 9.63 35.77 -2.95
CA LEU A 205 10.77 36.27 -3.73
C LEU A 205 10.72 35.79 -5.18
N ASP A 206 10.40 34.51 -5.40
CA ASP A 206 10.39 33.91 -6.73
C ASP A 206 9.30 32.84 -6.85
N LYS A 207 8.22 33.19 -7.54
CA LYS A 207 7.09 32.28 -7.79
C LYS A 207 7.47 31.05 -8.62
N THR A 208 8.51 31.12 -9.45
CA THR A 208 8.88 30.03 -10.37
C THR A 208 9.55 28.86 -9.64
N LYS A 209 9.96 29.08 -8.39
CA LYS A 209 10.54 28.08 -7.50
C LYS A 209 9.51 27.39 -6.61
N LEU A 210 8.26 27.88 -6.57
CA LEU A 210 7.19 27.15 -5.90
C LEU A 210 6.96 25.82 -6.61
N THR A 211 6.64 24.79 -5.83
CA THR A 211 6.44 23.45 -6.37
C THR A 211 5.17 23.46 -7.24
N ASN A 212 5.32 23.10 -8.52
CA ASN A 212 4.16 22.91 -9.40
C ASN A 212 3.44 21.62 -9.01
N LEU A 213 2.15 21.73 -8.70
CA LEU A 213 1.33 20.62 -8.23
C LEU A 213 0.14 20.38 -9.15
N GLY A 214 -0.30 19.13 -9.18
CA GLY A 214 -1.56 18.75 -9.79
C GLY A 214 -1.39 17.69 -10.87
N VAL A 215 -2.03 16.56 -10.63
CA VAL A 215 -2.31 15.55 -11.64
C VAL A 215 -3.82 15.39 -11.72
N THR A 216 -4.35 15.25 -12.92
CA THR A 216 -5.78 15.03 -13.16
C THR A 216 -6.13 13.55 -13.28
N THR A 217 -5.13 12.72 -13.58
CA THR A 217 -5.23 11.27 -13.70
C THR A 217 -4.36 10.59 -12.65
N SER A 218 -4.81 9.41 -12.19
CA SER A 218 -4.04 8.61 -11.24
C SER A 218 -2.83 7.99 -11.94
N ASP A 219 -1.69 7.95 -11.26
CA ASP A 219 -0.49 7.34 -11.81
C ASP A 219 -0.58 5.81 -11.84
N ILE A 220 -1.30 5.21 -10.89
CA ILE A 220 -1.51 3.76 -10.80
C ILE A 220 -2.99 3.43 -10.67
N GLY A 221 -3.37 2.28 -11.21
CA GLY A 221 -4.69 1.66 -11.07
C GLY A 221 -4.57 0.15 -10.93
N PHE A 222 -5.62 -0.48 -10.39
CA PHE A 222 -5.64 -1.92 -10.11
C PHE A 222 -6.80 -2.58 -10.85
N SER A 223 -6.52 -3.68 -11.53
CA SER A 223 -7.51 -4.44 -12.27
C SER A 223 -7.58 -5.89 -11.83
N PHE A 224 -8.79 -6.36 -11.56
CA PHE A 224 -9.07 -7.69 -11.01
C PHE A 224 -9.67 -8.60 -12.08
N SER A 225 -9.05 -9.76 -12.29
CA SER A 225 -9.46 -10.73 -13.31
C SER A 225 -10.77 -11.47 -12.96
N PRO A 226 -11.41 -12.10 -13.95
CA PRO A 226 -12.40 -13.15 -13.74
C PRO A 226 -11.79 -14.36 -13.04
N SER A 227 -12.49 -14.87 -12.04
CA SER A 227 -12.02 -16.00 -11.23
C SER A 227 -13.14 -16.75 -10.48
N GLY A 228 -14.41 -16.44 -10.79
CA GLY A 228 -15.58 -17.05 -10.14
C GLY A 228 -15.48 -17.04 -8.61
N PHE A 229 -15.67 -18.20 -7.98
CA PHE A 229 -15.62 -18.31 -6.51
C PHE A 229 -14.22 -18.22 -5.89
N LEU A 230 -13.16 -17.97 -6.66
CA LEU A 230 -11.86 -17.51 -6.11
C LEU A 230 -11.87 -16.02 -5.73
N MET A 231 -13.05 -15.39 -5.77
CA MET A 231 -13.30 -14.03 -5.29
C MET A 231 -12.67 -13.67 -3.92
N PRO A 232 -12.59 -14.58 -2.91
CA PRO A 232 -11.86 -14.31 -1.67
C PRO A 232 -10.41 -13.88 -1.88
N TYR A 233 -9.71 -14.41 -2.89
CA TYR A 233 -8.33 -13.97 -3.21
C TYR A 233 -8.29 -12.49 -3.58
N HIS A 234 -9.23 -12.02 -4.39
CA HIS A 234 -9.31 -10.61 -4.76
C HIS A 234 -9.61 -9.72 -3.54
N LEU A 235 -10.50 -10.15 -2.65
CA LEU A 235 -10.77 -9.44 -1.40
C LEU A 235 -9.55 -9.40 -0.48
N GLY A 236 -8.77 -10.48 -0.40
CA GLY A 236 -7.53 -10.51 0.35
C GLY A 236 -6.50 -9.52 -0.18
N VAL A 237 -6.32 -9.48 -1.51
CA VAL A 237 -5.43 -8.49 -2.15
C VAL A 237 -5.95 -7.07 -1.88
N LEU A 238 -7.24 -6.80 -2.08
CA LEU A 238 -7.85 -5.49 -1.82
C LEU A 238 -7.65 -5.07 -0.36
N SER A 239 -7.91 -5.97 0.59
CA SER A 239 -7.76 -5.72 2.02
C SER A 239 -6.35 -5.27 2.35
N TYR A 240 -5.34 -6.04 1.95
CA TYR A 240 -3.95 -5.70 2.25
C TYR A 240 -3.48 -4.41 1.56
N LEU A 241 -3.90 -4.15 0.32
CA LEU A 241 -3.54 -2.91 -0.40
C LEU A 241 -4.25 -1.68 0.18
N CYS A 242 -5.48 -1.81 0.67
CA CYS A 242 -6.22 -0.73 1.35
C CYS A 242 -5.62 -0.44 2.73
N GLU A 243 -5.25 -1.47 3.51
CA GLU A 243 -4.56 -1.33 4.81
C GLU A 243 -3.29 -0.46 4.66
N ASN A 244 -2.55 -0.65 3.56
CA ASN A 244 -1.35 0.09 3.26
C ASN A 244 -1.59 1.41 2.50
N ASN A 245 -2.83 1.77 2.18
CA ASN A 245 -3.21 2.97 1.41
C ASN A 245 -2.65 3.00 -0.03
N ALA A 246 -2.26 1.84 -0.56
CA ALA A 246 -1.89 1.67 -1.98
C ALA A 246 -3.13 1.70 -2.89
N ILE A 247 -4.26 1.20 -2.39
CA ILE A 247 -5.60 1.47 -2.93
C ILE A 247 -6.33 2.40 -1.96
N ASN A 248 -6.86 3.50 -2.49
CA ASN A 248 -7.55 4.56 -1.76
C ASN A 248 -8.53 5.29 -2.71
N CYS A 249 -9.31 6.27 -2.23
CA CYS A 249 -10.40 6.90 -2.97
C CYS A 249 -9.99 7.57 -4.29
N THR A 250 -8.71 7.90 -4.51
CA THR A 250 -8.22 8.52 -5.75
C THR A 250 -7.72 7.50 -6.77
N VAL A 251 -7.48 6.26 -6.34
CA VAL A 251 -6.96 5.19 -7.20
C VAL A 251 -8.11 4.53 -7.98
N PRO A 252 -8.07 4.48 -9.32
CA PRO A 252 -9.07 3.79 -10.12
C PRO A 252 -8.92 2.27 -9.97
N ILE A 253 -10.05 1.59 -9.92
CA ILE A 253 -10.13 0.14 -9.80
C ILE A 253 -11.02 -0.41 -10.90
N ALA A 254 -10.63 -1.52 -11.52
CA ALA A 254 -11.39 -2.18 -12.56
C ALA A 254 -11.53 -3.68 -12.31
N GLY A 255 -12.57 -4.29 -12.84
CA GLY A 255 -12.82 -5.70 -12.62
C GLY A 255 -13.73 -6.30 -13.67
N ALA A 256 -13.56 -7.59 -13.92
CA ALA A 256 -14.47 -8.39 -14.74
C ALA A 256 -14.92 -9.63 -13.95
N SER A 257 -16.17 -10.04 -14.13
CA SER A 257 -16.78 -11.17 -13.43
C SER A 257 -16.64 -11.05 -11.92
N SER A 258 -16.15 -12.08 -11.21
CA SER A 258 -15.86 -12.02 -9.77
C SER A 258 -14.94 -10.85 -9.35
N GLY A 259 -14.02 -10.42 -10.21
CA GLY A 259 -13.21 -9.22 -9.98
C GLY A 259 -14.06 -7.95 -9.89
N SER A 260 -15.10 -7.83 -10.73
CA SER A 260 -16.05 -6.70 -10.69
C SER A 260 -16.93 -6.72 -9.44
N LEU A 261 -17.36 -7.92 -9.02
CA LEU A 261 -18.13 -8.12 -7.79
C LEU A 261 -17.29 -7.76 -6.56
N SER A 262 -16.01 -8.15 -6.52
CA SER A 262 -15.08 -7.80 -5.43
C SER A 262 -14.87 -6.31 -5.25
N ILE A 263 -14.56 -5.59 -6.34
CA ILE A 263 -14.32 -4.14 -6.26
C ILE A 263 -15.60 -3.37 -5.95
N CYS A 264 -16.76 -3.86 -6.41
CA CYS A 264 -18.03 -3.27 -6.04
C CYS A 264 -18.24 -3.45 -4.53
N ALA A 265 -18.22 -4.70 -4.04
CA ALA A 265 -18.38 -5.00 -2.62
C ALA A 265 -17.40 -4.21 -1.73
N SER A 266 -16.13 -4.09 -2.11
CA SER A 266 -15.12 -3.35 -1.34
C SER A 266 -15.31 -1.84 -1.32
N VAL A 267 -16.14 -1.28 -2.20
CA VAL A 267 -16.53 0.13 -2.20
C VAL A 267 -17.82 0.34 -1.40
N VAL A 268 -18.78 -0.59 -1.49
CA VAL A 268 -20.11 -0.40 -0.87
C VAL A 268 -20.18 -0.83 0.58
N LEU A 269 -19.47 -1.91 0.94
CA LEU A 269 -19.54 -2.53 2.26
C LEU A 269 -18.44 -1.99 3.19
N ASN A 270 -18.77 -1.92 4.48
CA ASN A 270 -17.84 -1.50 5.53
C ASN A 270 -17.13 -2.73 6.09
N GLY A 271 -15.94 -3.03 5.56
CA GLY A 271 -15.09 -4.12 6.05
C GLY A 271 -15.07 -5.33 5.12
N PHE A 272 -13.87 -5.89 4.92
CA PHE A 272 -13.64 -7.06 4.08
C PHE A 272 -14.21 -8.35 4.67
N ILE A 273 -14.38 -8.42 6.00
CA ILE A 273 -15.06 -9.53 6.68
C ILE A 273 -16.53 -9.60 6.27
N ASN A 274 -17.21 -8.45 6.17
CA ASN A 274 -18.59 -8.39 5.70
C ASN A 274 -18.69 -8.82 4.23
N CYS A 275 -17.70 -8.45 3.40
CA CYS A 275 -17.62 -8.97 2.03
C CYS A 275 -17.47 -10.50 2.03
N MET A 276 -16.61 -11.07 2.87
CA MET A 276 -16.43 -12.53 2.98
C MET A 276 -17.71 -13.25 3.43
N ASN A 277 -18.47 -12.70 4.38
CA ASN A 277 -19.74 -13.27 4.83
C ASN A 277 -20.74 -13.39 3.67
N VAL A 278 -20.78 -12.38 2.78
CA VAL A 278 -21.62 -12.42 1.57
C VAL A 278 -21.18 -13.57 0.65
N ILE A 279 -19.87 -13.73 0.41
CA ILE A 279 -19.34 -14.82 -0.42
C ILE A 279 -19.68 -16.20 0.16
N GLU A 280 -19.44 -16.39 1.46
CA GLU A 280 -19.70 -17.64 2.15
C GLU A 280 -21.19 -17.98 2.11
N GLY A 281 -22.07 -16.99 2.32
CA GLY A 281 -23.52 -17.13 2.17
C GLY A 281 -23.95 -17.55 0.77
N SER A 282 -23.52 -16.82 -0.28
CA SER A 282 -23.85 -17.17 -1.67
C SER A 282 -23.31 -18.56 -2.06
N SER A 283 -22.13 -18.93 -1.53
CA SER A 283 -21.51 -20.24 -1.73
C SER A 283 -22.31 -21.37 -1.07
N GLN A 284 -22.81 -21.15 0.15
CA GLN A 284 -23.71 -22.07 0.83
C GLN A 284 -25.02 -22.25 0.05
N MET A 285 -25.64 -21.16 -0.41
CA MET A 285 -26.87 -21.18 -1.23
C MET A 285 -26.68 -22.01 -2.51
N LEU A 286 -25.54 -21.83 -3.20
CA LEU A 286 -25.24 -22.61 -4.40
C LEU A 286 -25.12 -24.12 -4.08
N ARG A 287 -24.46 -24.48 -2.98
CA ARG A 287 -24.31 -25.89 -2.57
C ARG A 287 -25.64 -26.51 -2.20
N SER A 288 -26.49 -25.81 -1.43
CA SER A 288 -27.83 -26.31 -1.08
C SER A 288 -28.72 -26.50 -2.30
N MET A 289 -28.62 -25.62 -3.29
CA MET A 289 -29.33 -25.75 -4.56
C MET A 289 -28.93 -27.02 -5.33
N HIS A 290 -27.62 -27.33 -5.38
CA HIS A 290 -27.14 -28.57 -6.03
C HIS A 290 -27.66 -29.82 -5.31
N ILE A 291 -27.68 -29.83 -3.98
CA ILE A 291 -28.20 -30.97 -3.19
C ILE A 291 -29.72 -31.12 -3.41
N GLY A 292 -30.48 -30.02 -3.33
CA GLY A 292 -31.92 -30.03 -3.55
C GLY A 292 -32.32 -30.47 -4.96
N ASN A 293 -31.51 -30.19 -5.97
CA ASN A 293 -31.74 -30.68 -7.34
C ASN A 293 -31.43 -32.18 -7.50
N LEU A 294 -30.52 -32.75 -6.70
CA LEU A 294 -30.33 -34.21 -6.61
C LEU A 294 -31.54 -34.87 -5.94
N ASP A 295 -32.07 -34.31 -4.84
CA ASP A 295 -33.22 -34.87 -4.11
C ASP A 295 -34.58 -34.62 -4.81
N ARG A 296 -34.73 -33.56 -5.60
CA ARG A 296 -35.94 -33.33 -6.42
C ARG A 296 -36.11 -34.32 -7.57
N THR A 297 -35.11 -35.16 -7.86
CA THR A 297 -35.29 -36.33 -8.74
C THR A 297 -36.02 -37.49 -8.05
N SER A 298 -36.30 -37.43 -6.73
CA SER A 298 -37.01 -38.46 -5.97
C SER A 298 -38.29 -38.01 -5.25
N ALA A 299 -38.60 -36.72 -5.19
CA ALA A 299 -39.87 -36.25 -4.61
C ALA A 299 -40.41 -34.98 -5.29
N LYS A 300 -41.42 -35.14 -6.14
CA LYS A 300 -42.39 -34.09 -6.41
C LYS A 300 -43.43 -34.14 -5.29
N GLU A 301 -43.45 -33.13 -4.44
CA GLU A 301 -44.64 -32.54 -3.81
C GLU A 301 -44.24 -31.81 -2.51
N SER A 302 -44.39 -30.48 -2.50
CA SER A 302 -45.31 -29.81 -1.58
C SER A 302 -45.10 -28.29 -1.66
N ASN A 303 -46.23 -27.60 -1.67
CA ASN A 303 -46.37 -26.16 -1.73
C ASN A 303 -45.92 -25.52 -0.41
N SER A 304 -45.06 -24.51 -0.48
CA SER A 304 -44.90 -23.50 0.58
C SER A 304 -44.68 -22.13 -0.07
N GLU A 305 -45.24 -21.11 0.58
CA GLU A 305 -45.53 -19.77 0.07
C GLU A 305 -44.29 -18.86 -0.17
N ASP A 306 -44.36 -18.09 -1.26
CA ASP A 306 -43.88 -16.71 -1.50
C ASP A 306 -42.45 -16.26 -1.13
N HIS A 307 -41.46 -17.13 -1.20
CA HIS A 307 -40.08 -16.70 -1.45
C HIS A 307 -39.53 -17.36 -2.73
N GLU A 308 -39.22 -16.56 -3.76
CA GLU A 308 -38.54 -17.04 -4.98
C GLU A 308 -37.23 -17.75 -4.59
N VAL A 309 -37.23 -19.08 -4.63
CA VAL A 309 -36.03 -19.88 -4.38
C VAL A 309 -35.12 -19.73 -5.60
N PRO A 310 -33.84 -19.30 -5.46
CA PRO A 310 -32.92 -19.16 -6.59
C PRO A 310 -32.74 -20.50 -7.32
N GLU A 311 -33.01 -20.52 -8.63
CA GLU A 311 -32.91 -21.72 -9.46
C GLU A 311 -31.65 -21.76 -10.33
N THR A 312 -30.91 -20.66 -10.39
CA THR A 312 -29.69 -20.54 -11.21
C THR A 312 -28.59 -19.78 -10.46
N LEU A 313 -27.35 -19.87 -10.94
CA LEU A 313 -26.25 -19.09 -10.38
C LEU A 313 -26.46 -17.58 -10.64
N ASP A 314 -27.07 -17.20 -11.77
CA ASP A 314 -27.45 -15.81 -12.02
C ASP A 314 -28.51 -15.31 -11.03
N ASP A 315 -29.46 -16.15 -10.61
CA ASP A 315 -30.42 -15.78 -9.56
C ASP A 315 -29.74 -15.54 -8.21
N ILE A 316 -28.77 -16.39 -7.84
CA ILE A 316 -27.98 -16.17 -6.61
C ILE A 316 -27.24 -14.82 -6.70
N VAL A 317 -26.57 -14.55 -7.82
CA VAL A 317 -25.88 -13.26 -8.03
C VAL A 317 -26.86 -12.09 -7.97
N ARG A 318 -28.01 -12.19 -8.65
CA ARG A 318 -29.06 -11.14 -8.65
C ARG A 318 -29.60 -10.87 -7.25
N THR A 319 -29.95 -11.92 -6.50
CA THR A 319 -30.51 -11.82 -5.15
C THR A 319 -29.47 -11.23 -4.20
N THR A 320 -28.25 -11.77 -4.19
CA THR A 320 -27.17 -11.23 -3.35
C THR A 320 -26.85 -9.77 -3.69
N LEU A 321 -26.80 -9.41 -4.98
CA LEU A 321 -26.57 -8.02 -5.36
C LEU A 321 -27.71 -7.09 -4.92
N SER A 322 -28.96 -7.56 -4.97
CA SER A 322 -30.13 -6.79 -4.53
C SER A 322 -30.16 -6.59 -3.02
N GLU A 323 -29.60 -7.54 -2.25
CA GLU A 323 -29.46 -7.43 -0.79
C GLU A 323 -28.36 -6.43 -0.37
N ILE A 324 -27.23 -6.40 -1.10
CA ILE A 324 -26.09 -5.54 -0.72
C ILE A 324 -26.17 -4.13 -1.33
N LEU A 325 -26.81 -3.96 -2.49
CA LEU A 325 -26.87 -2.68 -3.21
C LEU A 325 -28.17 -1.94 -2.90
N GLY A 326 -28.13 -1.12 -1.86
CA GLY A 326 -29.21 -0.18 -1.53
C GLY A 326 -29.32 1.00 -2.51
N GLU A 327 -30.41 1.76 -2.37
CA GLU A 327 -30.64 2.98 -3.16
C GLU A 327 -29.47 3.98 -3.03
N GLY A 328 -29.10 4.61 -4.14
CA GLY A 328 -28.00 5.59 -4.20
C GLY A 328 -26.58 5.02 -4.15
N CYS A 329 -26.38 3.70 -3.99
CA CYS A 329 -25.05 3.09 -4.09
C CYS A 329 -24.36 3.38 -5.43
N TYR A 330 -25.14 3.45 -6.52
CA TYR A 330 -24.63 3.78 -7.86
C TYR A 330 -24.10 5.23 -7.92
N GLN A 331 -24.73 6.18 -7.22
CA GLN A 331 -24.28 7.58 -7.14
C GLN A 331 -22.96 7.66 -6.39
N PHE A 332 -22.88 6.99 -5.23
CA PHE A 332 -21.65 6.92 -4.45
C PHE A 332 -20.48 6.31 -5.26
N ILE A 333 -20.74 5.26 -6.05
CA ILE A 333 -19.74 4.68 -6.95
C ILE A 333 -19.33 5.66 -8.06
N ASN A 334 -20.29 6.36 -8.67
CA ASN A 334 -20.03 7.33 -9.73
C ASN A 334 -19.25 8.58 -9.23
N GLU A 335 -19.50 9.01 -7.98
CA GLU A 335 -18.87 10.17 -7.36
C GLU A 335 -17.45 9.88 -6.84
N ARG A 336 -17.07 8.61 -6.74
CA ARG A 336 -15.74 8.20 -6.31
C ARG A 336 -14.67 8.79 -7.25
N ILE A 337 -13.67 9.45 -6.66
CA ILE A 337 -12.63 10.19 -7.41
C ILE A 337 -11.87 9.27 -8.40
N GLY A 338 -11.36 8.13 -7.93
CA GLY A 338 -10.86 7.08 -8.80
C GLY A 338 -12.04 6.26 -9.33
N SER A 339 -12.20 6.21 -10.65
CA SER A 339 -13.32 5.50 -11.27
C SER A 339 -13.32 4.01 -10.94
N LEU A 340 -14.51 3.46 -10.65
CA LEU A 340 -14.76 2.01 -10.65
C LEU A 340 -15.21 1.58 -12.04
N THR A 341 -14.51 0.64 -12.67
CA THR A 341 -14.80 0.19 -14.04
C THR A 341 -15.17 -1.29 -14.08
N ILE A 342 -16.33 -1.60 -14.64
CA ILE A 342 -16.80 -2.98 -14.87
C ILE A 342 -16.55 -3.36 -16.32
N GLY A 343 -15.79 -4.44 -16.54
CA GLY A 343 -15.56 -5.01 -17.86
C GLY A 343 -16.46 -6.21 -18.14
N TYR A 344 -17.03 -6.27 -19.34
CA TYR A 344 -17.83 -7.39 -19.83
C TYR A 344 -17.59 -7.59 -21.33
N SER A 345 -18.10 -8.68 -21.90
CA SER A 345 -17.93 -9.03 -23.30
C SER A 345 -19.25 -8.98 -24.05
N VAL A 346 -19.21 -8.55 -25.31
CA VAL A 346 -20.33 -8.67 -26.26
C VAL A 346 -19.85 -9.37 -27.54
N ILE A 347 -20.76 -10.01 -28.27
CA ILE A 347 -20.43 -10.57 -29.59
C ILE A 347 -20.77 -9.53 -30.65
N ARG A 348 -19.74 -9.05 -31.36
CA ARG A 348 -19.89 -8.18 -32.54
C ARG A 348 -19.08 -8.78 -33.68
N GLN A 349 -19.71 -8.95 -34.85
CA GLN A 349 -19.07 -9.55 -36.03
C GLN A 349 -18.45 -10.94 -35.72
N LEU A 350 -19.19 -11.81 -35.03
CA LEU A 350 -18.76 -13.16 -34.63
C LEU A 350 -17.49 -13.21 -33.76
N ARG A 351 -17.11 -12.10 -33.12
CA ARG A 351 -15.98 -12.03 -32.20
C ARG A 351 -16.39 -11.40 -30.88
N PHE A 352 -15.85 -11.94 -29.79
CA PHE A 352 -15.95 -11.29 -28.49
C PHE A 352 -15.21 -9.96 -28.51
N LYS A 353 -15.90 -8.89 -28.12
CA LYS A 353 -15.36 -7.54 -27.97
C LYS A 353 -15.46 -7.12 -26.50
N PRO A 354 -14.37 -6.58 -25.93
CA PRO A 354 -14.42 -6.06 -24.57
C PRO A 354 -15.20 -4.75 -24.55
N VAL A 355 -16.04 -4.60 -23.55
CA VAL A 355 -16.78 -3.39 -23.23
C VAL A 355 -16.52 -3.07 -21.77
N SER A 356 -16.38 -1.78 -21.46
CA SER A 356 -16.23 -1.28 -20.10
C SER A 356 -17.31 -0.25 -19.80
N ASN A 357 -17.79 -0.26 -18.55
CA ASN A 357 -18.71 0.74 -18.05
C ASN A 357 -18.24 1.22 -16.68
N SER A 358 -18.12 2.54 -16.52
CA SER A 358 -17.67 3.19 -15.28
C SER A 358 -18.69 4.20 -14.73
N HIS A 359 -19.84 4.35 -15.40
CA HIS A 359 -20.90 5.25 -15.00
C HIS A 359 -22.26 4.52 -15.06
N PHE A 360 -23.01 4.58 -13.98
CA PHE A 360 -24.26 3.84 -13.80
C PHE A 360 -25.43 4.81 -13.60
N LEU A 361 -26.59 4.51 -14.18
CA LEU A 361 -27.76 5.39 -14.14
C LEU A 361 -28.70 5.10 -12.96
N SER A 362 -28.66 3.88 -12.44
CA SER A 362 -29.49 3.44 -11.31
C SER A 362 -28.86 2.23 -10.64
N VAL A 363 -29.41 1.83 -9.48
CA VAL A 363 -29.03 0.56 -8.82
C VAL A 363 -29.32 -0.64 -9.73
N SER A 364 -30.46 -0.63 -10.44
CA SER A 364 -30.80 -1.70 -11.40
C SER A 364 -29.81 -1.75 -12.56
N ASP A 365 -29.39 -0.60 -13.09
CA ASP A 365 -28.35 -0.52 -14.14
C ASP A 365 -27.01 -1.09 -13.66
N LEU A 366 -26.60 -0.77 -12.42
CA LEU A 366 -25.41 -1.34 -11.79
C LEU A 366 -25.50 -2.85 -11.61
N ILE A 367 -26.62 -3.35 -11.07
CA ILE A 367 -26.87 -4.80 -10.89
C ILE A 367 -26.80 -5.52 -12.23
N ASN A 368 -27.46 -5.00 -13.26
CA ASN A 368 -27.47 -5.60 -14.59
C ASN A 368 -26.09 -5.58 -15.25
N CYS A 369 -25.30 -4.52 -15.03
CA CYS A 369 -23.91 -4.46 -15.50
C CYS A 369 -23.02 -5.50 -14.81
N LEU A 370 -23.14 -5.66 -13.48
CA LEU A 370 -22.41 -6.68 -12.71
C LEU A 370 -22.80 -8.09 -13.14
N ARG A 371 -24.10 -8.36 -13.30
CA ARG A 371 -24.61 -9.64 -13.83
C ARG A 371 -24.06 -9.93 -15.23
N ALA A 372 -24.11 -8.95 -16.14
CA ALA A 372 -23.53 -9.07 -17.48
C ALA A 372 -22.03 -9.38 -17.45
N SER A 373 -21.29 -8.80 -16.49
CA SER A 373 -19.86 -9.05 -16.30
C SER A 373 -19.54 -10.45 -15.79
N SER A 374 -20.42 -11.05 -14.98
CA SER A 374 -20.25 -12.38 -14.38
C SER A 374 -21.03 -13.50 -15.09
N TYR A 375 -21.69 -13.22 -16.20
CA TYR A 375 -22.53 -14.19 -16.90
C TYR A 375 -21.71 -15.12 -17.79
N ILE A 376 -21.55 -16.38 -17.36
CA ILE A 376 -20.93 -17.44 -18.14
C ILE A 376 -22.05 -18.30 -18.75
N PRO A 377 -22.20 -18.36 -20.09
CA PRO A 377 -23.27 -19.14 -20.71
C PRO A 377 -23.30 -20.59 -20.22
N ILE A 378 -24.51 -21.13 -20.03
CA ILE A 378 -24.77 -22.51 -19.56
C ILE A 378 -24.44 -22.74 -18.09
N ILE A 379 -23.36 -22.12 -17.57
CA ILE A 379 -22.97 -22.21 -16.16
C ILE A 379 -23.85 -21.31 -15.30
N SER A 380 -24.06 -20.05 -15.73
CA SER A 380 -24.83 -19.06 -14.98
C SER A 380 -26.33 -19.29 -15.10
N SER A 381 -26.84 -19.43 -16.32
CA SER A 381 -28.24 -19.74 -16.66
C SER A 381 -28.32 -20.26 -18.11
N LYS A 382 -29.49 -20.79 -18.49
CA LYS A 382 -29.83 -21.10 -19.89
C LYS A 382 -30.21 -19.84 -20.68
N ASP A 383 -30.79 -18.85 -20.00
CA ASP A 383 -31.25 -17.61 -20.62
C ASP A 383 -30.14 -16.57 -20.68
N PHE A 384 -30.05 -15.85 -21.80
CA PHE A 384 -29.05 -14.81 -21.99
C PHE A 384 -29.33 -13.58 -21.12
N VAL A 385 -28.27 -13.03 -20.53
CA VAL A 385 -28.32 -11.70 -19.90
C VAL A 385 -28.14 -10.63 -20.97
N TYR A 386 -29.12 -9.74 -21.08
CA TYR A 386 -29.06 -8.56 -21.95
C TYR A 386 -28.74 -7.31 -21.13
N TYR A 387 -27.78 -6.53 -21.61
CA TYR A 387 -27.43 -5.24 -21.02
C TYR A 387 -27.21 -4.21 -22.13
N LYS A 388 -27.84 -3.03 -21.99
CA LYS A 388 -27.85 -1.97 -23.02
C LYS A 388 -28.25 -2.47 -24.42
N GLY A 389 -29.19 -3.43 -24.48
CA GLY A 389 -29.72 -3.99 -25.73
C GLY A 389 -28.85 -5.05 -26.39
N GLU A 390 -27.71 -5.43 -25.81
CA GLU A 390 -26.81 -6.46 -26.35
C GLU A 390 -26.78 -7.70 -25.44
N ALA A 391 -26.68 -8.89 -26.05
CA ALA A 391 -26.38 -10.12 -25.32
C ALA A 391 -24.95 -10.05 -24.78
N CYS A 392 -24.84 -10.16 -23.46
CA CYS A 392 -23.59 -9.98 -22.74
C CYS A 392 -23.03 -11.29 -22.22
N TYR A 393 -21.72 -11.31 -22.03
CA TYR A 393 -20.95 -12.46 -21.61
C TYR A 393 -19.84 -12.05 -20.66
N ASP A 394 -19.33 -13.02 -19.91
CA ASP A 394 -18.21 -12.84 -18.98
C ASP A 394 -17.03 -12.13 -19.65
N GLY A 395 -16.44 -11.17 -18.94
CA GLY A 395 -15.29 -10.40 -19.41
C GLY A 395 -14.08 -11.27 -19.80
N GLN A 396 -13.96 -12.47 -19.25
CA GLN A 396 -12.90 -13.43 -19.57
C GLN A 396 -12.82 -13.73 -21.07
N LEU A 397 -13.96 -13.74 -21.78
CA LEU A 397 -14.01 -14.16 -23.19
C LEU A 397 -13.35 -13.16 -24.15
N SER A 398 -13.28 -11.89 -23.79
CA SER A 398 -12.71 -10.82 -24.64
C SER A 398 -11.40 -10.24 -24.13
N LEU A 399 -11.06 -10.43 -22.85
CA LEU A 399 -9.91 -9.82 -22.17
C LEU A 399 -8.67 -10.74 -22.06
N ASN A 400 -8.55 -11.75 -22.94
CA ASN A 400 -7.47 -12.75 -22.86
C ASN A 400 -6.04 -12.16 -22.90
N LYS A 401 -5.81 -11.05 -23.62
CA LYS A 401 -4.48 -10.43 -23.74
C LYS A 401 -4.00 -9.76 -22.44
N SER A 402 -4.92 -9.39 -21.56
CA SER A 402 -4.65 -8.76 -20.28
C SER A 402 -4.92 -9.71 -19.11
N PHE A 403 -4.89 -11.03 -19.34
CA PHE A 403 -5.22 -12.06 -18.34
C PHE A 403 -6.60 -11.86 -17.70
N GLY A 404 -7.57 -11.43 -18.51
CA GLY A 404 -8.95 -11.16 -18.09
C GLY A 404 -9.15 -9.79 -17.42
N CYS A 405 -8.09 -9.02 -17.18
CA CYS A 405 -8.17 -7.73 -16.48
C CYS A 405 -8.60 -6.60 -17.42
N PRO A 406 -9.68 -5.84 -17.13
CA PRO A 406 -9.99 -4.61 -17.86
C PRO A 406 -8.90 -3.53 -17.70
N GLU A 407 -8.89 -2.54 -18.58
CA GLU A 407 -8.03 -1.36 -18.41
C GLU A 407 -8.64 -0.37 -17.40
N THR A 408 -7.81 0.54 -16.87
CA THR A 408 -8.23 1.61 -15.95
C THR A 408 -7.83 2.97 -16.52
N ASN A 409 -8.41 4.06 -16.00
CA ASN A 409 -8.04 5.44 -16.38
C ASN A 409 -6.74 5.93 -15.71
N SER A 410 -5.76 5.04 -15.53
CA SER A 410 -4.46 5.36 -14.91
C SER A 410 -3.30 5.19 -15.90
N LYS A 411 -2.13 5.75 -15.57
CA LYS A 411 -0.92 5.60 -16.40
C LYS A 411 -0.35 4.18 -16.36
N ARG A 412 -0.42 3.51 -15.20
CA ARG A 412 0.09 2.15 -14.96
C ARG A 412 -1.00 1.27 -14.35
N VAL A 413 -1.23 0.08 -14.91
CA VAL A 413 -2.23 -0.87 -14.40
C VAL A 413 -1.58 -2.11 -13.82
N VAL A 414 -1.84 -2.36 -12.54
CA VAL A 414 -1.49 -3.60 -11.85
C VAL A 414 -2.62 -4.60 -12.03
N ARG A 415 -2.29 -5.81 -12.52
CA ARG A 415 -3.26 -6.86 -12.87
C ARG A 415 -3.22 -7.96 -11.81
N ILE A 416 -4.37 -8.24 -11.20
CA ILE A 416 -4.51 -9.21 -10.12
C ILE A 416 -5.17 -10.46 -10.66
N ASN A 417 -4.54 -11.61 -10.45
CA ASN A 417 -5.07 -12.90 -10.90
C ASN A 417 -4.72 -14.05 -9.92
N PRO A 418 -5.71 -14.81 -9.42
CA PRO A 418 -5.48 -15.88 -8.44
C PRO A 418 -4.83 -17.13 -9.04
N TYR A 419 -4.81 -17.27 -10.37
CA TYR A 419 -4.19 -18.41 -11.02
C TYR A 419 -2.68 -18.22 -11.14
N ASN A 420 -1.95 -19.33 -10.95
CA ASN A 420 -0.51 -19.34 -11.13
C ASN A 420 -0.14 -19.40 -12.64
N PHE A 421 -0.21 -18.24 -13.29
CA PHE A 421 0.22 -18.05 -14.67
C PHE A 421 1.70 -17.68 -14.73
N THR A 422 2.43 -18.32 -15.64
CA THR A 422 3.79 -17.93 -16.02
C THR A 422 3.74 -17.38 -17.44
N SER A 423 4.17 -16.13 -17.61
CA SER A 423 4.35 -15.53 -18.94
C SER A 423 5.72 -14.87 -19.03
N SER A 424 6.24 -14.72 -20.25
CA SER A 424 7.45 -13.93 -20.49
C SER A 424 7.29 -12.49 -20.00
N SER A 425 6.08 -11.93 -20.05
CA SER A 425 5.76 -10.60 -19.54
C SER A 425 5.88 -10.51 -18.00
N ILE A 426 5.44 -11.53 -17.26
CA ILE A 426 5.56 -11.57 -15.79
C ILE A 426 7.02 -11.80 -15.37
N THR A 427 7.71 -12.73 -16.02
CA THR A 427 9.07 -13.16 -15.64
C THR A 427 10.17 -12.16 -16.02
N LYS A 428 9.93 -11.25 -16.97
CA LYS A 428 10.92 -10.29 -17.48
C LYS A 428 10.74 -8.86 -16.96
N GLN A 429 9.92 -8.66 -15.92
CA GLN A 429 9.75 -7.34 -15.31
C GLN A 429 11.05 -6.86 -14.64
N THR A 430 11.51 -5.68 -15.06
CA THR A 430 12.76 -5.07 -14.59
C THR A 430 12.50 -4.07 -13.47
N LEU A 431 11.98 -2.87 -13.74
CA LEU A 431 11.71 -1.86 -12.70
C LEU A 431 10.24 -1.71 -12.29
N LEU A 432 9.27 -2.22 -13.04
CA LEU A 432 7.85 -2.10 -12.69
C LEU A 432 7.24 -3.48 -12.43
N ASN A 433 6.53 -3.67 -11.33
CA ASN A 433 5.74 -4.90 -11.09
C ASN A 433 4.26 -4.67 -11.39
N GLU A 434 3.78 -5.17 -12.51
CA GLU A 434 2.40 -4.97 -12.96
C GLU A 434 1.48 -6.15 -12.68
N PHE A 435 1.92 -7.13 -11.88
CA PHE A 435 1.15 -8.34 -11.62
C PHE A 435 1.15 -8.74 -10.15
N ILE A 436 -0.04 -9.06 -9.63
CA ILE A 436 -0.23 -9.74 -8.35
C ILE A 436 -0.82 -11.11 -8.65
N THR A 437 0.02 -12.14 -8.52
CA THR A 437 -0.36 -13.53 -8.74
C THR A 437 0.46 -14.45 -7.83
N PRO A 438 0.04 -15.70 -7.62
CA PRO A 438 0.82 -16.65 -6.82
C PRO A 438 2.24 -16.94 -7.34
N HIS A 439 2.54 -16.56 -8.59
CA HIS A 439 3.89 -16.65 -9.15
C HIS A 439 4.92 -15.85 -8.32
N LEU A 440 4.48 -14.79 -7.61
CA LEU A 440 5.37 -13.97 -6.78
C LEU A 440 6.15 -14.78 -5.74
N THR A 441 5.66 -15.95 -5.33
CA THR A 441 6.34 -16.93 -4.45
C THR A 441 7.75 -17.29 -4.93
N ASN A 442 8.01 -17.26 -6.24
CA ASN A 442 9.32 -17.56 -6.81
C ASN A 442 10.41 -16.56 -6.39
N CYS A 443 10.01 -15.40 -5.86
CA CYS A 443 10.92 -14.37 -5.36
C CYS A 443 11.09 -14.39 -3.83
N ASP A 444 10.52 -15.37 -3.12
CA ASP A 444 10.50 -15.38 -1.65
C ASP A 444 11.91 -15.37 -1.02
N GLN A 445 12.92 -15.95 -1.68
CA GLN A 445 14.31 -15.86 -1.21
C GLN A 445 14.85 -14.42 -1.19
N PHE A 446 14.49 -13.61 -2.21
CA PHE A 446 14.91 -12.22 -2.31
C PHE A 446 14.13 -11.34 -1.33
N LEU A 447 12.85 -11.66 -1.14
CA LEU A 447 12.01 -11.04 -0.13
C LEU A 447 12.56 -11.31 1.28
N ALA A 448 12.87 -12.56 1.62
CA ALA A 448 13.45 -12.92 2.91
C ALA A 448 14.78 -12.20 3.16
N TYR A 449 15.64 -12.08 2.14
CA TYR A 449 16.85 -11.26 2.22
C TYR A 449 16.52 -9.79 2.52
N TYR A 450 15.66 -9.18 1.71
CA TYR A 450 15.34 -7.77 1.80
C TYR A 450 14.71 -7.39 3.15
N LEU A 451 13.80 -8.21 3.68
CA LEU A 451 13.20 -7.99 5.00
C LEU A 451 14.24 -8.06 6.13
N ARG A 452 15.16 -9.04 6.08
CA ARG A 452 16.26 -9.14 7.05
C ARG A 452 17.19 -7.94 6.97
N LEU A 453 17.55 -7.52 5.75
CA LEU A 453 18.36 -6.33 5.50
C LEU A 453 17.70 -5.07 6.08
N LYS A 454 16.41 -4.85 5.79
CA LYS A 454 15.68 -3.69 6.31
C LYS A 454 15.50 -3.72 7.82
N SER A 455 15.35 -4.92 8.39
CA SER A 455 15.31 -5.10 9.83
C SER A 455 16.62 -4.73 10.52
N ILE A 456 17.78 -5.13 9.99
CA ILE A 456 19.07 -4.76 10.61
C ILE A 456 19.37 -3.27 10.41
N ILE A 457 19.03 -2.70 9.25
CA ILE A 457 19.12 -1.26 8.98
C ILE A 457 18.28 -0.48 10.00
N TYR A 458 17.03 -0.89 10.19
CA TYR A 458 16.13 -0.29 11.17
C TYR A 458 16.70 -0.36 12.59
N GLN A 459 17.16 -1.54 13.04
CA GLN A 459 17.77 -1.71 14.37
C GLN A 459 19.02 -0.83 14.55
N LEU A 460 19.90 -0.77 13.55
CA LEU A 460 21.09 0.10 13.57
C LEU A 460 20.71 1.58 13.64
N TYR A 461 19.62 1.97 12.98
CA TYR A 461 19.13 3.35 13.03
C TYR A 461 18.54 3.70 14.39
N ILE A 462 17.71 2.83 14.97
CA ILE A 462 17.19 3.01 16.33
C ILE A 462 18.34 3.07 17.34
N ARG A 463 19.38 2.25 17.15
CA ARG A 463 20.62 2.30 17.94
C ARG A 463 21.30 3.67 17.84
N ARG A 464 21.42 4.24 16.63
CA ARG A 464 21.94 5.60 16.40
C ARG A 464 21.14 6.65 17.19
N LEU A 465 19.82 6.66 17.04
CA LEU A 465 18.94 7.61 17.73
C LEU A 465 19.01 7.47 19.26
N THR A 466 19.16 6.24 19.75
CA THR A 466 19.33 5.95 21.18
C THR A 466 20.65 6.54 21.69
N LEU A 467 21.75 6.32 20.98
CA LEU A 467 23.05 6.89 21.34
C LEU A 467 23.06 8.42 21.27
N GLU A 468 22.40 9.01 20.27
CA GLU A 468 22.18 10.47 20.20
C GLU A 468 21.41 10.97 21.42
N SER A 469 20.34 10.29 21.83
CA SER A 469 19.56 10.68 23.02
C SER A 469 20.35 10.59 24.32
N LEU A 470 21.42 9.78 24.35
CA LEU A 470 22.35 9.63 25.46
C LEU A 470 23.60 10.53 25.33
N ASN A 471 23.67 11.40 24.32
CA ASN A 471 24.86 12.21 23.99
C ASN A 471 26.13 11.38 23.69
N MET A 472 25.96 10.16 23.17
CA MET A 472 27.04 9.21 22.84
C MET A 472 27.15 8.95 21.33
N ALA A 473 26.78 9.94 20.49
CA ALA A 473 26.75 9.77 19.02
C ALA A 473 28.11 9.34 18.43
N SER A 474 29.24 9.73 19.05
CA SER A 474 30.58 9.31 18.62
C SER A 474 30.84 7.81 18.75
N GLU A 475 30.16 7.12 19.66
CA GLU A 475 30.32 5.66 19.81
C GLU A 475 29.72 4.90 18.63
N PHE A 476 28.68 5.45 18.00
CA PHE A 476 28.08 4.82 16.83
C PHE A 476 29.09 4.71 15.67
N LYS A 477 29.98 5.71 15.51
CA LYS A 477 31.09 5.64 14.56
C LYS A 477 31.98 4.42 14.80
N ASN A 478 32.31 4.12 16.06
CA ASN A 478 33.11 2.95 16.43
C ASN A 478 32.37 1.65 16.12
N GLU A 479 31.07 1.59 16.43
CA GLU A 479 30.20 0.44 16.10
C GLU A 479 30.15 0.19 14.57
N LEU A 480 30.06 1.24 13.75
CA LEU A 480 30.08 1.12 12.29
C LEU A 480 31.41 0.57 11.76
N ILE A 481 32.54 1.04 12.28
CA ILE A 481 33.87 0.53 11.88
C ILE A 481 34.00 -0.96 12.22
N HIS A 482 33.60 -1.35 13.44
CA HIS A 482 33.62 -2.76 13.84
C HIS A 482 32.68 -3.62 12.99
N SER A 483 31.51 -3.08 12.63
CA SER A 483 30.55 -3.76 11.74
C SER A 483 31.12 -3.99 10.34
N ILE A 484 31.73 -2.97 9.74
CA ILE A 484 32.37 -3.07 8.41
C ILE A 484 33.49 -4.11 8.43
N ASN A 485 34.35 -4.09 9.46
CA ASN A 485 35.43 -5.06 9.59
C ASN A 485 34.90 -6.49 9.72
N LEU A 486 33.87 -6.71 10.54
CA LEU A 486 33.26 -8.03 10.71
C LEU A 486 32.61 -8.52 9.41
N TYR A 487 31.84 -7.66 8.72
CA TYR A 487 31.23 -7.98 7.42
C TYR A 487 32.30 -8.47 6.43
N ASN A 488 33.42 -7.75 6.32
CA ASN A 488 34.52 -8.11 5.43
C ASN A 488 35.19 -9.46 5.81
N HIS A 489 35.23 -9.81 7.11
CA HIS A 489 35.71 -11.13 7.54
C HIS A 489 34.75 -12.24 7.12
N ILE A 490 33.43 -12.04 7.30
CA ILE A 490 32.40 -13.00 6.91
C ILE A 490 32.41 -13.24 5.39
N GLY A 491 32.48 -12.17 4.59
CA GLY A 491 32.49 -12.25 3.13
C GLY A 491 33.69 -12.98 2.53
N LYS A 492 34.86 -12.96 3.21
CA LYS A 492 36.04 -13.74 2.81
C LYS A 492 35.87 -15.26 3.02
N GLN A 493 34.99 -15.67 3.94
CA GLN A 493 34.74 -17.08 4.26
C GLN A 493 33.69 -17.74 3.35
N SER A 494 32.85 -16.94 2.69
CA SER A 494 31.65 -17.40 1.98
C SER A 494 31.76 -17.38 0.45
N ARG A 495 32.94 -17.15 -0.15
CA ARG A 495 33.16 -17.20 -1.62
C ARG A 495 33.47 -18.62 -2.12
N PRO A 496 32.59 -19.26 -2.93
CA PRO A 496 32.76 -20.65 -3.37
C PRO A 496 33.82 -20.88 -4.48
N LYS A 497 34.50 -19.83 -4.96
CA LYS A 497 35.45 -19.92 -6.10
C LYS A 497 36.94 -19.79 -5.75
N LEU A 498 37.29 -19.52 -4.50
CA LEU A 498 38.68 -19.56 -4.04
C LEU A 498 38.92 -20.91 -3.36
N LYS A 499 39.98 -21.62 -3.74
CA LYS A 499 40.52 -22.73 -2.93
C LYS A 499 41.04 -22.13 -1.62
N ILE A 500 40.14 -21.97 -0.65
CA ILE A 500 40.48 -21.49 0.69
C ILE A 500 40.98 -22.71 1.47
N ASP A 501 42.19 -22.60 2.00
CA ASP A 501 42.73 -23.57 2.95
C ASP A 501 41.92 -23.49 4.25
N HIS A 502 40.96 -24.39 4.41
CA HIS A 502 40.02 -24.42 5.54
C HIS A 502 40.73 -24.56 6.91
N SER A 503 42.01 -24.95 6.93
CA SER A 503 42.82 -25.03 8.15
C SER A 503 43.23 -23.65 8.72
N LYS A 504 43.10 -22.57 7.95
CA LYS A 504 43.53 -21.20 8.34
C LYS A 504 42.38 -20.20 8.54
N VAL A 505 41.13 -20.65 8.44
CA VAL A 505 39.96 -19.77 8.60
C VAL A 505 39.60 -19.68 10.08
N THR A 506 39.98 -18.59 10.74
CA THR A 506 39.49 -18.26 12.09
C THR A 506 37.97 -18.05 12.04
N SER A 507 37.21 -18.75 12.88
CA SER A 507 35.75 -18.57 12.96
C SER A 507 35.42 -17.09 13.20
N TYR A 508 34.44 -16.53 12.48
CA TYR A 508 34.05 -15.12 12.66
C TYR A 508 33.70 -14.78 14.11
N VAL A 509 33.20 -15.76 14.88
CA VAL A 509 32.88 -15.66 16.32
C VAL A 509 34.13 -15.43 17.18
N GLN A 510 35.30 -15.87 16.72
CA GLN A 510 36.58 -15.70 17.41
C GLN A 510 37.26 -14.36 17.07
N THR A 511 36.65 -13.53 16.22
CA THR A 511 37.23 -12.24 15.85
C THR A 511 37.05 -11.21 16.97
N ARG A 512 38.04 -10.32 17.13
CA ARG A 512 37.96 -9.19 18.06
C ARG A 512 36.73 -8.31 17.78
N GLU A 513 36.37 -8.16 16.52
CA GLU A 513 35.24 -7.34 16.08
C GLU A 513 33.90 -7.93 16.52
N TYR A 514 33.74 -9.26 16.42
CA TYR A 514 32.56 -9.96 16.95
C TYR A 514 32.42 -9.75 18.46
N ALA A 515 33.50 -9.96 19.23
CA ALA A 515 33.48 -9.80 20.68
C ALA A 515 33.13 -8.35 21.11
N LYS A 516 33.67 -7.35 20.39
CA LYS A 516 33.36 -5.94 20.64
C LYS A 516 31.91 -5.59 20.34
N LEU A 517 31.40 -5.97 19.16
CA LEU A 517 30.01 -5.69 18.81
C LEU A 517 29.03 -6.42 19.72
N SER A 518 29.33 -7.68 20.08
CA SER A 518 28.54 -8.42 21.05
C SER A 518 28.46 -7.72 22.41
N ALA A 519 29.55 -7.09 22.86
CA ALA A 519 29.57 -6.30 24.09
C ALA A 519 28.83 -4.96 23.95
N LEU A 520 28.99 -4.26 22.81
CA LEU A 520 28.40 -2.94 22.57
C LEU A 520 26.88 -3.01 22.34
N TRP A 521 26.43 -3.98 21.54
CA TRP A 521 25.01 -4.14 21.22
C TRP A 521 24.24 -4.83 22.34
N ASN A 522 24.92 -5.69 23.12
CA ASN A 522 24.31 -6.50 24.17
C ASN A 522 23.02 -7.22 23.71
N SER A 523 22.96 -7.57 22.43
CA SER A 523 21.78 -8.12 21.77
C SER A 523 22.19 -9.27 20.85
N ARG A 524 21.94 -10.49 21.31
CA ARG A 524 22.22 -11.69 20.54
C ARG A 524 21.41 -11.73 19.24
N SER A 525 20.15 -11.31 19.27
CA SER A 525 19.27 -11.28 18.09
C SER A 525 19.78 -10.32 17.01
N MET A 526 20.27 -9.13 17.40
CA MET A 526 20.85 -8.17 16.46
C MET A 526 22.13 -8.72 15.84
N MET A 527 22.97 -9.39 16.64
CA MET A 527 24.20 -10.02 16.17
C MET A 527 23.93 -11.18 15.21
N ASP A 528 23.01 -12.06 15.56
CA ASP A 528 22.59 -13.19 14.73
C ASP A 528 22.01 -12.70 13.40
N LEU A 529 21.18 -11.64 13.42
CA LEU A 529 20.62 -11.02 12.22
C LEU A 529 21.71 -10.39 11.34
N PHE A 530 22.69 -9.69 11.92
CA PHE A 530 23.81 -9.10 11.18
C PHE A 530 24.62 -10.17 10.43
N VAL A 531 24.97 -11.25 11.11
CA VAL A 531 25.70 -12.38 10.52
C VAL A 531 24.86 -13.08 9.46
N LEU A 532 23.56 -13.27 9.72
CA LEU A 532 22.63 -13.89 8.77
C LEU A 532 22.52 -13.08 7.47
N VAL A 533 22.34 -11.76 7.56
CA VAL A 533 22.29 -10.87 6.38
C VAL A 533 23.62 -10.94 5.62
N SER A 534 24.74 -10.82 6.31
CA SER A 534 26.09 -10.83 5.71
C SER A 534 26.36 -12.13 4.91
N ASN A 535 25.94 -13.29 5.44
CA ASN A 535 26.07 -14.57 4.74
C ASN A 535 25.09 -14.71 3.57
N TYR A 536 23.85 -14.24 3.76
CA TYR A 536 22.77 -14.44 2.80
C TYR A 536 22.95 -13.58 1.54
N GLU A 537 23.60 -12.41 1.65
CA GLU A 537 23.98 -11.58 0.48
C GLU A 537 24.80 -12.35 -0.56
N ASN A 538 25.75 -13.18 -0.09
CA ASN A 538 26.56 -14.03 -0.96
C ASN A 538 25.78 -15.24 -1.48
N THR A 539 24.87 -15.79 -0.68
CA THR A 539 24.07 -16.97 -1.07
C THR A 539 23.07 -16.64 -2.18
N VAL A 540 22.47 -15.45 -2.11
CA VAL A 540 21.45 -14.99 -3.06
C VAL A 540 22.06 -14.28 -4.28
N ASP A 541 23.39 -14.09 -4.30
CA ASP A 541 24.12 -13.40 -5.38
C ASP A 541 23.52 -12.01 -5.65
N VAL A 542 23.42 -11.19 -4.60
CA VAL A 542 22.73 -9.90 -4.62
C VAL A 542 23.22 -8.99 -5.75
N ASP A 543 24.52 -9.01 -6.04
CA ASP A 543 25.13 -8.20 -7.10
C ASP A 543 24.68 -8.61 -8.51
N LYS A 544 24.35 -9.88 -8.74
CA LYS A 544 23.83 -10.34 -10.04
C LYS A 544 22.41 -9.83 -10.31
N TYR A 545 21.61 -9.65 -9.27
CA TYR A 545 20.18 -9.33 -9.36
C TYR A 545 19.83 -7.88 -8.98
N ASN A 546 20.82 -7.02 -8.69
CA ASN A 546 20.58 -5.59 -8.48
C ASN A 546 20.82 -4.78 -9.76
N VAL A 547 20.56 -3.47 -9.67
CA VAL A 547 20.64 -2.53 -10.81
C VAL A 547 22.04 -1.92 -11.02
N ARG A 548 23.01 -2.19 -10.15
CA ARG A 548 24.36 -1.57 -10.23
C ARG A 548 25.11 -1.90 -11.52
N LYS A 549 24.71 -2.98 -12.20
CA LYS A 549 25.25 -3.40 -13.50
C LYS A 549 24.79 -2.54 -14.69
N TYR A 550 23.83 -1.63 -14.49
CA TYR A 550 23.34 -0.77 -15.55
C TYR A 550 24.00 0.59 -15.49
N GLU A 551 24.52 1.05 -16.63
CA GLU A 551 25.00 2.41 -16.78
C GLU A 551 23.84 3.38 -17.01
N VAL A 552 23.91 4.53 -16.37
CA VAL A 552 22.94 5.62 -16.52
C VAL A 552 23.59 6.79 -17.25
N THR A 553 22.88 7.39 -18.21
CA THR A 553 23.30 8.65 -18.84
C THR A 553 22.43 9.81 -18.35
N GLU A 554 22.91 11.05 -18.49
CA GLU A 554 22.23 12.24 -17.98
C GLU A 554 20.78 12.38 -18.51
N ASN A 555 20.56 12.08 -19.79
CA ASN A 555 19.26 12.22 -20.46
C ASN A 555 18.45 10.91 -20.53
N MET A 556 18.84 9.89 -19.75
CA MET A 556 18.14 8.60 -19.76
C MET A 556 16.77 8.72 -19.09
N ASP A 557 15.72 8.37 -19.82
CA ASP A 557 14.42 8.06 -19.22
C ASP A 557 14.50 6.68 -18.56
N ILE A 558 14.62 6.67 -17.23
CA ILE A 558 14.83 5.47 -16.43
C ILE A 558 13.64 4.50 -16.60
N ILE A 559 12.40 5.00 -16.56
CA ILE A 559 11.20 4.17 -16.64
C ILE A 559 11.02 3.63 -18.05
N LYS A 560 11.13 4.45 -19.09
CA LYS A 560 11.03 3.96 -20.47
C LYS A 560 12.12 2.97 -20.81
N THR A 561 13.33 3.17 -20.29
CA THR A 561 14.46 2.30 -20.60
C THR A 561 14.42 1.01 -19.81
N LEU A 562 14.19 1.07 -18.49
CA LEU A 562 14.31 -0.06 -17.56
C LEU A 562 12.98 -0.49 -16.93
N GLY A 563 11.86 0.15 -17.24
CA GLY A 563 10.52 -0.23 -16.77
C GLY A 563 9.91 -1.42 -17.52
N SER A 564 10.21 -1.58 -18.83
CA SER A 564 9.58 -2.61 -19.68
C SER A 564 10.47 -3.81 -20.00
N SER A 565 9.82 -4.96 -20.24
CA SER A 565 10.44 -6.25 -20.53
C SER A 565 11.11 -6.29 -21.92
N LYS A 566 12.38 -5.89 -22.03
CA LYS A 566 13.20 -6.16 -23.23
C LYS A 566 13.93 -7.50 -23.10
N PHE A 567 14.02 -8.25 -24.21
CA PHE A 567 14.50 -9.65 -24.28
C PHE A 567 15.92 -9.90 -23.74
N LEU A 568 16.73 -8.86 -23.55
CA LEU A 568 18.15 -8.94 -23.16
C LEU A 568 18.41 -8.52 -21.70
N LYS A 569 17.40 -8.10 -20.94
CA LYS A 569 17.61 -7.58 -19.57
C LYS A 569 17.41 -8.67 -18.53
N LYS A 570 18.41 -8.84 -17.66
CA LYS A 570 18.28 -9.67 -16.46
C LYS A 570 17.26 -9.04 -15.51
N PRO A 571 16.46 -9.85 -14.79
CA PRO A 571 15.51 -9.30 -13.84
C PRO A 571 16.24 -8.63 -12.67
N ILE A 572 15.56 -7.66 -12.06
CA ILE A 572 16.05 -6.94 -10.87
C ILE A 572 15.23 -7.44 -9.69
N HIS A 573 15.84 -8.18 -8.76
CA HIS A 573 15.12 -8.76 -7.62
C HIS A 573 15.65 -8.30 -6.28
N THR A 574 16.77 -7.58 -6.25
CA THR A 574 17.43 -7.14 -5.02
C THR A 574 17.61 -5.63 -5.00
N SER A 575 17.64 -5.06 -3.79
CA SER A 575 17.95 -3.65 -3.56
C SER A 575 19.40 -3.34 -3.98
N PRO A 576 19.69 -2.13 -4.48
CA PRO A 576 21.05 -1.67 -4.69
C PRO A 576 21.74 -1.27 -3.37
N VAL A 577 21.03 -1.18 -2.25
CA VAL A 577 21.59 -0.85 -0.94
C VAL A 577 21.88 -2.15 -0.20
N THR A 578 23.12 -2.65 -0.29
CA THR A 578 23.56 -3.79 0.53
C THR A 578 23.84 -3.34 1.97
N LEU A 579 23.97 -4.28 2.91
CA LEU A 579 24.35 -3.97 4.30
C LEU A 579 25.66 -3.16 4.34
N LEU A 580 26.67 -3.58 3.58
CA LEU A 580 27.94 -2.86 3.47
C LEU A 580 27.77 -1.43 2.94
N THR A 581 26.87 -1.24 1.97
CA THR A 581 26.60 0.07 1.38
C THR A 581 25.95 1.00 2.39
N TYR A 582 24.98 0.50 3.15
CA TYR A 582 24.36 1.24 4.24
C TYR A 582 25.39 1.65 5.30
N LEU A 583 26.24 0.72 5.75
CA LEU A 583 27.27 1.00 6.76
C LEU A 583 28.23 2.11 6.31
N TYR A 584 28.69 2.06 5.06
CA TYR A 584 29.54 3.13 4.52
C TYR A 584 28.82 4.46 4.36
N LEU A 585 27.55 4.47 3.94
CA LEU A 585 26.75 5.70 3.87
C LEU A 585 26.61 6.33 5.26
N GLN A 586 26.28 5.54 6.29
CA GLN A 586 26.20 6.04 7.66
C GLN A 586 27.57 6.54 8.15
N LEU A 587 28.65 5.80 7.91
CA LEU A 587 29.99 6.22 8.32
C LEU A 587 30.43 7.54 7.65
N SER A 588 30.07 7.73 6.37
CA SER A 588 30.39 8.96 5.62
C SER A 588 29.78 10.21 6.27
N GLN A 589 28.58 10.09 6.85
CA GLN A 589 27.91 11.20 7.55
C GLN A 589 28.68 11.65 8.80
N PHE A 590 29.40 10.75 9.48
CA PHE A 590 30.22 11.08 10.65
C PHE A 590 31.62 11.62 10.30
N LEU A 591 32.17 11.23 9.16
CA LEU A 591 33.52 11.61 8.75
C LEU A 591 33.57 12.96 8.02
N GLY A 592 32.43 13.48 7.58
CA GLY A 592 32.34 14.79 6.90
C GLY A 592 32.97 14.84 5.51
N CYS A 593 33.82 13.88 5.12
CA CYS A 593 34.38 13.61 3.78
C CYS A 593 35.14 12.27 3.72
N SER A 594 35.31 11.75 2.49
CA SER A 594 36.21 10.66 2.04
C SER A 594 36.28 9.38 2.90
N VAL A 595 35.34 8.46 2.66
CA VAL A 595 35.43 7.05 3.10
C VAL A 595 36.55 6.28 2.37
N THR A 596 37.34 6.93 1.49
CA THR A 596 38.33 6.27 0.63
C THR A 596 39.45 5.57 1.41
N GLU A 597 39.76 6.02 2.63
CA GLU A 597 40.70 5.32 3.52
C GLU A 597 40.17 3.95 3.99
N TYR A 598 38.85 3.77 4.02
CA TYR A 598 38.17 2.54 4.43
C TYR A 598 37.68 1.71 3.23
N LEU A 599 37.49 2.33 2.06
CA LEU A 599 37.16 1.66 0.81
C LEU A 599 38.45 1.09 0.18
N LYS A 600 38.58 -0.24 0.18
CA LYS A 600 39.70 -0.90 -0.51
C LYS A 600 39.57 -0.98 -2.04
N ASP A 601 38.52 -0.39 -2.65
CA ASP A 601 38.28 -0.47 -4.10
C ASP A 601 37.70 0.82 -4.73
N ASP A 602 38.15 1.08 -5.96
CA ASP A 602 37.71 1.99 -7.05
C ASP A 602 37.21 3.42 -6.73
N PRO A 603 37.95 4.48 -7.14
CA PRO A 603 37.48 5.88 -7.12
C PRO A 603 36.16 6.12 -7.87
N SER A 604 35.74 5.21 -8.75
CA SER A 604 34.48 5.26 -9.49
C SER A 604 33.25 4.79 -8.68
N SER A 605 33.42 4.32 -7.45
CA SER A 605 32.32 3.78 -6.63
C SER A 605 31.23 4.83 -6.31
N PHE A 606 29.98 4.37 -6.14
CA PHE A 606 28.85 5.23 -5.75
C PHE A 606 29.14 6.11 -4.51
N LEU A 607 29.88 5.56 -3.54
CA LEU A 607 30.20 6.23 -2.28
C LEU A 607 31.24 7.35 -2.43
N SER A 608 32.25 7.14 -3.28
CA SER A 608 33.24 8.18 -3.57
C SER A 608 32.59 9.33 -4.35
N GLN A 609 31.76 9.03 -5.34
CA GLN A 609 31.01 10.04 -6.09
C GLN A 609 30.06 10.84 -5.17
N TYR A 610 29.31 10.16 -4.30
CA TYR A 610 28.43 10.81 -3.32
C TYR A 610 29.19 11.72 -2.36
N SER A 611 30.30 11.23 -1.80
CA SER A 611 31.11 12.00 -0.84
C SER A 611 31.71 13.26 -1.47
N ASN A 612 32.09 13.18 -2.76
CA ASN A 612 32.63 14.33 -3.48
C ASN A 612 31.57 15.41 -3.75
N ILE A 613 30.34 15.02 -4.06
CA ILE A 613 29.25 15.94 -4.39
C ILE A 613 28.64 16.59 -3.13
N CYS A 614 28.51 15.83 -2.04
CA CYS A 614 27.89 16.30 -0.81
C CYS A 614 28.91 16.84 0.22
N GLY A 615 30.14 17.15 -0.21
CA GLY A 615 31.17 17.74 0.64
C GLY A 615 30.79 19.15 1.15
N PRO A 616 31.48 19.67 2.17
CA PRO A 616 31.07 20.88 2.92
C PRO A 616 31.05 22.21 2.14
N TYR A 617 31.36 22.22 0.84
CA TYR A 617 31.63 23.45 0.08
C TYR A 617 30.85 23.65 -1.23
N GLN A 618 29.80 22.88 -1.53
CA GLN A 618 28.95 23.15 -2.71
C GLN A 618 27.47 22.92 -2.40
N ILE A 619 26.70 24.01 -2.25
CA ILE A 619 25.23 23.96 -2.17
C ILE A 619 24.68 24.31 -3.55
N ASP A 620 24.80 23.37 -4.49
CA ASP A 620 24.02 23.39 -5.72
C ASP A 620 22.69 22.66 -5.48
N ASN A 621 21.63 23.05 -6.20
CA ASN A 621 20.31 22.42 -6.15
C ASN A 621 20.38 20.91 -6.44
N ALA A 622 21.25 20.49 -7.37
CA ALA A 622 21.44 19.08 -7.71
C ALA A 622 22.06 18.27 -6.57
N ALA A 623 23.05 18.81 -5.86
CA ALA A 623 23.68 18.15 -4.71
C ALA A 623 22.68 17.97 -3.56
N HIS A 624 21.83 18.96 -3.32
CA HIS A 624 20.78 18.86 -2.32
C HIS A 624 19.71 17.83 -2.70
N MET A 625 19.24 17.79 -3.95
CA MET A 625 18.33 16.73 -4.41
C MET A 625 18.94 15.32 -4.25
N VAL A 626 20.23 15.17 -4.57
CA VAL A 626 20.97 13.93 -4.33
C VAL A 626 20.95 13.55 -2.86
N HIS A 627 21.22 14.51 -1.96
CA HIS A 627 21.16 14.28 -0.53
C HIS A 627 19.76 13.86 -0.05
N THR A 628 18.70 14.53 -0.50
CA THR A 628 17.31 14.19 -0.15
C THR A 628 16.95 12.78 -0.59
N LEU A 629 17.30 12.39 -1.83
CA LEU A 629 17.03 11.05 -2.35
C LEU A 629 17.83 9.97 -1.63
N VAL A 630 19.11 10.23 -1.30
CA VAL A 630 19.94 9.30 -0.52
C VAL A 630 19.42 9.17 0.90
N ASN A 631 18.99 10.26 1.53
CA ASN A 631 18.39 10.23 2.86
C ASN A 631 17.15 9.33 2.88
N LEU A 632 16.22 9.54 1.93
CA LEU A 632 15.05 8.66 1.77
C LEU A 632 15.47 7.21 1.55
N LEU A 633 16.42 6.95 0.65
CA LEU A 633 16.92 5.61 0.34
C LEU A 633 17.47 4.87 1.58
N THR A 634 18.13 5.59 2.50
CA THR A 634 18.66 5.02 3.76
C THR A 634 17.61 4.82 4.85
N LEU A 635 16.53 5.60 4.82
CA LEU A 635 15.41 5.55 5.78
C LEU A 635 14.28 4.64 5.32
N LEU A 636 14.21 4.29 4.04
CA LEU A 636 13.09 3.55 3.48
C LEU A 636 13.00 2.15 4.10
N VAL A 637 11.87 1.87 4.76
CA VAL A 637 11.52 0.56 5.31
C VAL A 637 10.09 0.25 4.88
N PRO A 638 9.81 -0.94 4.32
CA PRO A 638 8.46 -1.32 3.93
C PRO A 638 7.56 -1.57 5.16
N PRO A 639 6.23 -1.74 4.98
CA PRO A 639 5.32 -2.06 6.08
C PRO A 639 5.78 -3.28 6.88
N LEU A 640 5.87 -3.14 8.21
CA LEU A 640 6.45 -4.16 9.09
C LEU A 640 5.50 -5.32 9.43
N VAL A 641 4.23 -5.25 9.02
CA VAL A 641 3.18 -6.17 9.48
C VAL A 641 2.45 -6.80 8.30
N LEU A 642 2.23 -8.11 8.40
CA LEU A 642 1.25 -8.85 7.62
C LEU A 642 0.22 -9.44 8.57
N THR A 643 -1.06 -9.16 8.33
CA THR A 643 -2.15 -9.66 9.16
C THR A 643 -2.98 -10.69 8.42
N TYR A 644 -3.03 -11.92 8.94
CA TYR A 644 -4.01 -12.93 8.53
C TYR A 644 -5.25 -12.86 9.38
N ASN A 645 -6.40 -13.09 8.75
CA ASN A 645 -7.67 -13.10 9.44
C ASN A 645 -8.14 -14.52 9.71
N TYR A 646 -7.82 -15.49 8.84
CA TYR A 646 -8.36 -16.84 8.96
C TYR A 646 -7.30 -17.90 9.20
N SER A 647 -6.07 -17.69 8.74
CA SER A 647 -4.97 -18.66 8.82
C SER A 647 -4.07 -18.37 10.00
N THR A 648 -3.84 -19.37 10.85
CA THR A 648 -2.85 -19.27 11.93
C THR A 648 -1.44 -19.66 11.46
N CYS A 649 -1.17 -19.60 10.15
CA CYS A 649 0.12 -19.99 9.59
C CYS A 649 1.26 -19.18 10.23
N THR A 650 2.41 -19.82 10.36
CA THR A 650 3.63 -19.25 10.94
C THR A 650 4.56 -18.62 9.90
N GLY A 651 4.17 -18.65 8.63
CA GLY A 651 4.94 -18.12 7.50
C GLY A 651 4.07 -17.57 6.38
N LEU A 652 4.73 -17.21 5.27
CA LEU A 652 4.03 -16.78 4.06
C LEU A 652 3.28 -17.97 3.45
N ILE A 653 1.99 -17.79 3.20
CA ILE A 653 1.18 -18.79 2.52
C ILE A 653 1.63 -18.93 1.07
N CYS A 654 1.72 -20.15 0.58
CA CYS A 654 2.02 -20.46 -0.81
C CYS A 654 0.81 -21.13 -1.45
N ASN A 655 0.57 -20.86 -2.73
CA ASN A 655 -0.48 -21.53 -3.45
C ASN A 655 -0.04 -22.95 -3.86
N THR A 656 -0.42 -23.93 -3.05
CA THR A 656 -0.17 -25.35 -3.29
C THR A 656 -1.34 -26.07 -3.94
N VAL A 657 -2.47 -25.38 -4.16
CA VAL A 657 -3.68 -25.98 -4.75
C VAL A 657 -3.42 -26.29 -6.23
N PRO A 658 -3.64 -27.53 -6.70
CA PRO A 658 -3.49 -27.87 -8.12
C PRO A 658 -4.37 -27.02 -9.03
N LYS A 659 -3.90 -26.70 -10.23
CA LYS A 659 -4.62 -25.84 -11.19
C LYS A 659 -6.03 -26.36 -11.51
N ASN A 660 -6.19 -27.67 -11.69
CA ASN A 660 -7.50 -28.28 -11.96
C ASN A 660 -8.47 -28.09 -10.77
N GLN A 661 -7.96 -28.17 -9.55
CA GLN A 661 -8.76 -27.92 -8.36
C GLN A 661 -9.11 -26.44 -8.22
N GLN A 662 -8.18 -25.52 -8.48
CA GLN A 662 -8.49 -24.07 -8.52
C GLN A 662 -9.58 -23.75 -9.55
N PHE A 663 -9.49 -24.34 -10.73
CA PHE A 663 -10.50 -24.16 -11.77
C PHE A 663 -11.85 -24.74 -11.34
N SER A 664 -11.87 -25.92 -10.71
CA SER A 664 -13.10 -26.47 -10.12
C SER A 664 -13.70 -25.51 -9.09
N ILE A 665 -12.89 -25.02 -8.14
CA ILE A 665 -13.35 -24.07 -7.11
C ILE A 665 -13.92 -22.82 -7.78
N SER A 666 -13.27 -22.29 -8.81
CA SER A 666 -13.74 -21.09 -9.51
C SER A 666 -15.16 -21.27 -10.09
N LEU A 667 -15.50 -22.46 -10.60
CA LEU A 667 -16.78 -22.71 -11.26
C LEU A 667 -17.87 -23.20 -10.31
N SER A 668 -17.56 -24.13 -9.41
CA SER A 668 -18.53 -24.82 -8.55
C SER A 668 -18.47 -24.43 -7.07
N SER A 669 -17.65 -23.44 -6.72
CA SER A 669 -17.39 -23.02 -5.34
C SER A 669 -16.69 -24.09 -4.50
N SER A 670 -16.47 -23.78 -3.21
CA SER A 670 -15.87 -24.70 -2.25
C SER A 670 -16.33 -24.41 -0.83
N ASP A 671 -15.96 -25.27 0.11
CA ASP A 671 -16.21 -25.08 1.54
C ASP A 671 -15.56 -23.78 2.07
N GLU A 672 -16.07 -23.29 3.20
CA GLU A 672 -15.61 -22.03 3.83
C GLU A 672 -14.11 -22.05 4.14
N TYR A 673 -13.55 -23.21 4.50
CA TYR A 673 -12.13 -23.33 4.84
C TYR A 673 -11.27 -22.96 3.63
N GLN A 674 -11.60 -23.50 2.45
CA GLN A 674 -10.85 -23.20 1.23
C GLN A 674 -11.05 -21.74 0.79
N LEU A 675 -12.27 -21.20 0.91
CA LEU A 675 -12.54 -19.79 0.58
C LEU A 675 -11.73 -18.84 1.48
N ARG A 676 -11.72 -19.10 2.79
CA ARG A 676 -10.94 -18.35 3.79
C ARG A 676 -9.42 -18.49 3.56
N PHE A 677 -8.95 -19.66 3.14
CA PHE A 677 -7.55 -19.84 2.71
C PHE A 677 -7.19 -18.92 1.55
N PHE A 678 -8.05 -18.82 0.52
CA PHE A 678 -7.78 -17.96 -0.63
C PHE A 678 -7.76 -16.47 -0.25
N TYR A 679 -8.55 -16.06 0.75
CA TYR A 679 -8.48 -14.70 1.31
C TYR A 679 -7.08 -14.37 1.85
N ASP A 680 -6.56 -15.19 2.77
CA ASP A 680 -5.23 -14.91 3.34
C ASP A 680 -4.09 -15.16 2.33
N LEU A 681 -4.27 -16.08 1.36
CA LEU A 681 -3.35 -16.20 0.22
C LEU A 681 -3.31 -14.91 -0.61
N GLY A 682 -4.46 -14.29 -0.87
CA GLY A 682 -4.55 -12.99 -1.53
C GLY A 682 -3.83 -11.89 -0.75
N LYS A 683 -4.01 -11.83 0.58
CA LYS A 683 -3.24 -10.91 1.44
C LYS A 683 -1.73 -11.16 1.34
N THR A 684 -1.32 -12.42 1.35
CA THR A 684 0.09 -12.82 1.26
C THR A 684 0.72 -12.37 -0.07
N ASP A 685 0.01 -12.55 -1.19
CA ASP A 685 0.51 -12.12 -2.50
C ASP A 685 0.49 -10.59 -2.65
N GLY A 686 -0.48 -9.90 -2.05
CA GLY A 686 -0.46 -8.44 -1.90
C GLY A 686 0.78 -7.97 -1.13
N PHE A 687 1.14 -8.64 -0.03
CA PHE A 687 2.37 -8.41 0.72
C PHE A 687 3.61 -8.61 -0.13
N ARG A 688 3.72 -9.74 -0.83
CA ARG A 688 4.84 -10.00 -1.75
C ARG A 688 5.00 -8.88 -2.78
N TRP A 689 3.89 -8.41 -3.36
CA TRP A 689 3.92 -7.33 -4.34
C TRP A 689 4.39 -6.01 -3.73
N ILE A 690 3.86 -5.59 -2.56
CA ILE A 690 4.33 -4.37 -1.89
C ILE A 690 5.84 -4.44 -1.62
N ILE A 691 6.34 -5.55 -1.08
CA ILE A 691 7.78 -5.68 -0.81
C ILE A 691 8.60 -5.59 -2.10
N GLN A 692 8.13 -6.20 -3.19
CA GLN A 692 8.78 -6.08 -4.49
C GLN A 692 8.74 -4.66 -5.04
N GLU A 693 7.64 -3.92 -4.87
CA GLU A 693 7.57 -2.49 -5.26
C GLU A 693 8.59 -1.65 -4.51
N TYR A 694 8.82 -1.90 -3.21
CA TYR A 694 9.87 -1.21 -2.45
C TYR A 694 11.26 -1.50 -3.00
N ILE A 695 11.55 -2.77 -3.32
CA ILE A 695 12.81 -3.15 -3.97
C ILE A 695 12.97 -2.39 -5.28
N LYS A 696 11.92 -2.32 -6.12
CA LYS A 696 11.99 -1.58 -7.39
C LYS A 696 12.18 -0.09 -7.19
N PHE A 697 11.50 0.49 -6.20
CA PHE A 697 11.59 1.90 -5.89
C PHE A 697 13.00 2.28 -5.43
N GLU A 698 13.65 1.47 -4.61
CA GLU A 698 15.06 1.70 -4.24
C GLU A 698 16.00 1.62 -5.43
N ASN A 699 15.75 0.70 -6.36
CA ASN A 699 16.50 0.63 -7.61
C ASN A 699 16.27 1.90 -8.47
N TYR A 700 15.05 2.41 -8.54
CA TYR A 700 14.76 3.70 -9.19
C TYR A 700 15.48 4.87 -8.51
N LEU A 701 15.37 4.99 -7.18
CA LEU A 701 16.03 6.05 -6.40
C LEU A 701 17.54 6.05 -6.63
N TYR A 702 18.17 4.87 -6.57
CA TYR A 702 19.59 4.72 -6.83
C TYR A 702 20.00 5.18 -8.24
N LEU A 703 19.25 4.76 -9.27
CA LEU A 703 19.52 5.19 -10.64
C LEU A 703 19.31 6.70 -10.83
N ARG A 704 18.29 7.27 -10.18
CA ARG A 704 18.02 8.70 -10.22
C ARG A 704 19.12 9.50 -9.54
N VAL A 705 19.64 9.01 -8.42
CA VAL A 705 20.81 9.59 -7.75
C VAL A 705 22.02 9.57 -8.69
N LEU A 706 22.33 8.43 -9.33
CA LEU A 706 23.43 8.34 -10.30
C LEU A 706 23.26 9.30 -11.48
N GLN A 707 22.03 9.46 -11.97
CA GLN A 707 21.72 10.40 -13.05
C GLN A 707 22.06 11.85 -12.66
N LEU A 708 21.62 12.28 -11.47
CA LEU A 708 21.86 13.62 -10.94
C LEU A 708 23.34 13.87 -10.64
N MET A 709 24.04 12.86 -10.14
CA MET A 709 25.49 12.95 -9.91
C MET A 709 26.28 13.19 -11.19
N LYS A 710 25.87 12.57 -12.31
CA LYS A 710 26.51 12.81 -13.61
C LYS A 710 26.21 14.20 -14.15
N TYR A 711 24.96 14.65 -14.04
CA TYR A 711 24.55 15.99 -14.46
C TYR A 711 25.35 17.10 -13.75
N ASN A 712 25.67 16.94 -12.46
CA ASN A 712 26.46 17.93 -11.73
C ASN A 712 27.92 18.04 -12.22
N ASN A 713 28.46 17.00 -12.87
CA ASN A 713 29.81 17.01 -13.41
C ASN A 713 29.90 17.68 -14.79
N SER A 714 28.78 17.88 -15.50
CA SER A 714 28.72 18.60 -16.76
C SER A 714 28.25 20.03 -16.52
N HIS A 715 29.15 21.02 -16.62
CA HIS A 715 28.93 22.45 -16.32
C HIS A 715 27.86 23.19 -17.17
N ASN A 716 26.86 22.51 -17.74
CA ASN A 716 25.79 23.10 -18.55
C ASN A 716 24.48 23.25 -17.76
N TYR A 717 24.38 24.35 -17.01
CA TYR A 717 23.23 24.76 -16.19
C TYR A 717 22.04 25.31 -17.01
N SER A 718 21.56 24.58 -18.02
CA SER A 718 20.42 25.06 -18.82
C SER A 718 19.54 23.96 -19.40
N HIS A 719 19.16 22.95 -18.62
CA HIS A 719 17.95 22.19 -18.94
C HIS A 719 17.27 21.74 -17.64
N LYS A 720 16.12 22.33 -17.30
CA LYS A 720 15.20 21.77 -16.31
C LYS A 720 14.99 20.30 -16.68
N LEU A 721 15.35 19.38 -15.79
CA LEU A 721 14.93 17.98 -15.85
C LEU A 721 13.41 17.92 -15.77
N GLN A 722 12.75 18.20 -16.91
CA GLN A 722 11.32 18.03 -17.08
C GLN A 722 11.06 16.52 -16.98
N ASN A 723 10.31 16.10 -15.96
CA ASN A 723 9.57 14.85 -16.07
C ASN A 723 8.69 14.97 -17.33
N PRO A 724 8.64 13.95 -18.22
CA PRO A 724 8.01 14.09 -19.53
C PRO A 724 6.51 14.43 -19.53
N ASP A 725 5.80 14.40 -18.40
CA ASP A 725 4.33 14.38 -18.39
C ASP A 725 3.64 15.54 -17.65
N CYS A 726 4.33 16.65 -17.37
CA CYS A 726 3.67 17.83 -16.75
C CYS A 726 2.95 18.73 -17.77
N ASN A 727 3.16 18.55 -19.07
CA ASN A 727 2.54 19.36 -20.12
C ASN A 727 1.96 18.45 -21.18
N ASN A 728 0.73 17.96 -20.97
CA ASN A 728 -0.25 17.66 -22.01
C ASN A 728 -1.51 17.08 -21.36
N ASN A 729 -2.41 17.97 -20.90
CA ASN A 729 -3.84 17.69 -20.95
C ASN A 729 -4.57 19.05 -21.01
N SER A 730 -4.98 19.39 -22.22
CA SER A 730 -5.78 20.56 -22.59
C SER A 730 -7.27 20.37 -22.26
N HIS A 731 -7.57 19.87 -21.07
CA HIS A 731 -8.94 19.75 -20.56
C HIS A 731 -9.02 20.33 -19.15
N SER A 732 -10.09 21.06 -18.89
CA SER A 732 -10.41 21.84 -17.69
C SER A 732 -10.65 21.01 -16.42
N ASP A 733 -9.99 19.85 -16.29
CA ASP A 733 -10.26 18.91 -15.21
C ASP A 733 -9.51 19.29 -13.94
N GLU A 734 -10.25 19.29 -12.83
CA GLU A 734 -9.73 19.60 -11.51
C GLU A 734 -8.68 18.56 -11.04
N PRO A 735 -7.55 18.98 -10.44
CA PRO A 735 -6.55 18.05 -9.89
C PRO A 735 -7.10 17.12 -8.81
N LEU A 736 -6.57 15.88 -8.73
CA LEU A 736 -7.02 14.86 -7.77
C LEU A 736 -6.98 15.31 -6.31
N HIS A 737 -5.94 16.06 -5.92
CA HIS A 737 -5.82 16.58 -4.55
C HIS A 737 -6.91 17.61 -4.20
N ASN A 738 -7.37 18.39 -5.18
CA ASN A 738 -8.46 19.34 -4.99
C ASN A 738 -9.83 18.65 -4.93
N LYS A 739 -10.05 17.64 -5.80
CA LYS A 739 -11.22 16.75 -5.72
C LYS A 739 -11.31 16.09 -4.33
N GLN A 740 -10.20 15.56 -3.83
CA GLN A 740 -10.14 14.95 -2.49
C GLN A 740 -10.40 15.98 -1.38
N ARG A 741 -9.82 17.18 -1.47
CA ARG A 741 -10.06 18.26 -0.50
C ARG A 741 -11.55 18.58 -0.40
N LYS A 742 -12.21 18.83 -1.54
CA LYS A 742 -13.66 19.13 -1.59
C LYS A 742 -14.49 17.98 -1.03
N MET A 743 -14.20 16.74 -1.46
CA MET A 743 -14.88 15.54 -0.96
C MET A 743 -14.77 15.44 0.58
N LEU A 744 -13.57 15.61 1.14
CA LEU A 744 -13.36 15.53 2.58
C LEU A 744 -14.01 16.68 3.33
N THR A 745 -13.85 17.93 2.86
CA THR A 745 -14.45 19.10 3.52
C THR A 745 -15.98 18.99 3.59
N ASN A 746 -16.62 18.55 2.51
CA ASN A 746 -18.07 18.36 2.50
C ASN A 746 -18.54 17.28 3.49
N ASN A 747 -17.75 16.22 3.68
CA ASN A 747 -18.12 15.10 4.52
C ASN A 747 -17.70 15.26 5.99
N LEU A 748 -16.56 15.88 6.27
CA LEU A 748 -16.09 16.11 7.64
C LEU A 748 -16.95 17.13 8.40
N ASN A 749 -17.67 18.01 7.69
CA ASN A 749 -18.67 18.89 8.29
C ASN A 749 -19.84 18.10 8.94
N LEU A 750 -20.02 16.83 8.57
CA LEU A 750 -21.03 15.93 9.17
C LEU A 750 -20.55 15.28 10.47
N VAL A 751 -19.31 15.49 10.88
CA VAL A 751 -18.70 14.76 12.00
C VAL A 751 -18.31 15.74 13.11
N VAL A 752 -18.62 15.41 14.35
CA VAL A 752 -18.20 16.16 15.54
C VAL A 752 -16.75 15.77 15.87
N LYS A 753 -15.81 16.70 15.64
CA LYS A 753 -14.37 16.42 15.75
C LYS A 753 -13.89 16.24 17.21
N ASP A 754 -14.53 16.90 18.17
CA ASP A 754 -14.09 16.91 19.58
C ASP A 754 -14.21 15.54 20.29
N ASN A 755 -14.98 14.61 19.70
CA ASN A 755 -15.21 13.27 20.25
C ASN A 755 -14.23 12.20 19.70
N LEU A 756 -13.25 12.59 18.90
CA LEU A 756 -12.32 11.67 18.23
C LEU A 756 -11.01 11.55 18.99
N ASP A 757 -10.50 10.33 19.12
CA ASP A 757 -9.26 10.10 19.86
C ASP A 757 -8.03 10.65 19.13
N GLU A 758 -7.34 11.62 19.75
CA GLU A 758 -6.08 12.18 19.25
C GLU A 758 -4.90 11.20 19.42
N GLN A 759 -3.97 11.23 18.47
CA GLN A 759 -2.74 10.42 18.46
C GLN A 759 -1.68 11.00 19.41
N LEU A 760 -1.28 10.27 20.46
CA LEU A 760 -0.30 10.77 21.42
C LEU A 760 0.69 9.68 21.86
N THR A 761 1.88 9.67 21.25
CA THR A 761 3.18 9.38 21.90
C THR A 761 4.29 9.98 21.03
N SER A 762 4.85 11.12 21.44
CA SER A 762 5.97 11.80 20.76
C SER A 762 7.35 11.41 21.31
N ASP A 763 7.40 10.88 22.53
CA ASP A 763 8.65 10.85 23.32
C ASP A 763 9.34 9.49 23.23
N SER A 764 9.54 8.96 22.02
CA SER A 764 10.29 7.72 21.81
C SER A 764 11.26 7.80 20.63
N VAL A 765 12.34 7.02 20.68
CA VAL A 765 13.28 6.87 19.55
C VAL A 765 12.58 6.35 18.28
N TYR A 766 11.53 5.55 18.44
CA TYR A 766 10.70 5.07 17.34
C TYR A 766 9.86 6.18 16.70
N TYR A 767 9.31 7.09 17.51
CA TYR A 767 8.62 8.27 16.99
C TYR A 767 9.60 9.21 16.26
N ARG A 768 10.81 9.40 16.80
CA ARG A 768 11.87 10.15 16.12
C ARG A 768 12.20 9.55 14.75
N TYR A 769 12.38 8.23 14.67
CA TYR A 769 12.59 7.54 13.39
C TYR A 769 11.45 7.79 12.40
N PHE A 770 10.20 7.59 12.85
CA PHE A 770 9.02 7.85 12.03
C PHE A 770 8.98 9.30 11.55
N SER A 771 9.28 10.27 12.42
CA SER A 771 9.32 11.70 12.08
C SER A 771 10.39 12.01 11.03
N GLU A 772 11.58 11.41 11.14
CA GLU A 772 12.66 11.57 10.15
C GLU A 772 12.29 10.96 8.79
N LEU A 773 11.67 9.77 8.79
CA LEU A 773 11.16 9.13 7.57
C LEU A 773 10.02 9.94 6.93
N ASN A 774 9.05 10.39 7.72
CA ASN A 774 7.92 11.23 7.30
C ASN A 774 8.43 12.55 6.70
N ASN A 775 9.46 13.17 7.29
CA ASN A 775 10.12 14.34 6.74
C ASN A 775 10.86 14.03 5.42
N ALA A 776 11.59 12.92 5.32
CA ALA A 776 12.26 12.50 4.09
C ALA A 776 11.26 12.32 2.93
N VAL A 777 10.10 11.71 3.21
CA VAL A 777 8.99 11.56 2.25
C VAL A 777 8.43 12.92 1.81
N ARG A 778 8.15 13.85 2.74
CA ARG A 778 7.69 15.20 2.38
C ARG A 778 8.70 15.95 1.51
N ASN A 779 9.99 15.86 1.82
CA ASN A 779 11.03 16.56 1.07
C ASN A 779 11.09 16.10 -0.39
N VAL A 780 11.02 14.79 -0.67
CA VAL A 780 11.00 14.31 -2.06
C VAL A 780 9.72 14.70 -2.81
N ILE A 781 8.59 14.84 -2.10
CA ILE A 781 7.34 15.34 -2.69
C ILE A 781 7.48 16.82 -3.06
N MET A 782 8.00 17.65 -2.16
CA MET A 782 8.20 19.09 -2.39
C MET A 782 9.21 19.35 -3.53
N GLU A 783 10.25 18.51 -3.64
CA GLU A 783 11.23 18.57 -4.72
C GLU A 783 10.72 18.00 -6.06
N ASN A 784 9.55 17.33 -6.06
CA ASN A 784 9.00 16.63 -7.23
C ASN A 784 10.05 15.72 -7.91
N SER A 785 10.84 15.01 -7.12
CA SER A 785 12.03 14.26 -7.59
C SER A 785 11.74 12.80 -7.92
N ILE A 786 10.51 12.35 -7.68
CA ILE A 786 10.04 10.97 -7.88
C ILE A 786 9.17 10.86 -9.13
N ASP A 787 9.38 9.82 -9.92
CA ASP A 787 8.53 9.52 -11.07
C ASP A 787 7.14 9.07 -10.60
N SER A 788 6.11 9.54 -11.32
CA SER A 788 4.71 9.15 -11.13
C SER A 788 4.49 7.65 -10.92
N HIS A 789 5.23 6.76 -11.59
CA HIS A 789 5.04 5.31 -11.47
C HIS A 789 5.25 4.77 -10.04
N PHE A 790 5.94 5.52 -9.17
CA PHE A 790 6.19 5.19 -7.77
C PHE A 790 5.49 6.13 -6.77
N SER A 791 4.69 7.10 -7.23
CA SER A 791 4.01 8.06 -6.34
C SER A 791 3.08 7.38 -5.33
N HIS A 792 2.50 6.23 -5.69
CA HIS A 792 1.67 5.40 -4.82
C HIS A 792 2.40 4.93 -3.55
N ILE A 793 3.73 4.74 -3.60
CA ILE A 793 4.50 4.37 -2.40
C ILE A 793 4.44 5.50 -1.37
N LEU A 794 4.47 6.75 -1.84
CA LEU A 794 4.44 7.93 -0.98
C LEU A 794 3.07 8.12 -0.29
N SER A 795 2.03 7.39 -0.69
CA SER A 795 0.76 7.34 0.05
C SER A 795 0.76 6.28 1.15
N HIS A 796 1.79 5.44 1.29
CA HIS A 796 1.73 4.31 2.21
C HIS A 796 1.56 4.74 3.66
N SER A 797 0.63 4.07 4.36
CA SER A 797 0.12 4.54 5.65
C SER A 797 1.18 4.65 6.76
N HIS A 798 2.25 3.85 6.74
CA HIS A 798 3.34 3.91 7.73
C HIS A 798 4.19 5.17 7.63
N PHE A 799 4.21 5.88 6.50
CA PHE A 799 4.90 7.17 6.41
C PHE A 799 4.14 8.30 7.09
N TRP A 800 2.85 8.13 7.34
CA TRP A 800 1.96 9.21 7.76
C TRP A 800 1.30 8.96 9.10
N ASN A 801 1.12 7.69 9.49
CA ASN A 801 0.41 7.31 10.69
C ASN A 801 1.28 6.39 11.58
N TYR A 802 1.94 6.99 12.57
CA TYR A 802 2.83 6.29 13.51
C TYR A 802 2.12 5.14 14.23
N ASN A 803 0.88 5.37 14.69
CA ASN A 803 0.16 4.43 15.54
C ASN A 803 -0.26 3.15 14.82
N LYS A 804 -0.41 3.21 13.50
CA LYS A 804 -0.77 2.04 12.70
C LYS A 804 0.39 1.06 12.53
N HIS A 805 1.65 1.50 12.65
CA HIS A 805 2.80 0.70 12.18
C HIS A 805 4.01 0.60 13.10
N TYR A 806 4.39 1.67 13.81
CA TYR A 806 5.68 1.75 14.54
C TYR A 806 5.54 1.60 16.05
N ARG A 807 4.34 1.24 16.49
CA ARG A 807 4.02 1.09 17.90
C ARG A 807 4.22 -0.34 18.39
N LEU A 808 4.40 -1.31 17.49
CA LEU A 808 4.66 -2.72 17.79
C LEU A 808 6.05 -2.99 18.34
#